data_AF-A0A7V2UUQ6-F1
#
_entry.id   AF-A0A7V2UUQ6-F1
#
_cell.length_a   1.000
_cell.length_b   1.000
_cell.length_c   1.000
_cell.angle_alpha   90.00
_cell.angle_beta   90.00
_cell.angle_gamma   90.00
#
_symmetry.space_group_name_H-M   'P 1'
#
loop_
_entity.id
_entity.type
_entity.pdbx_description
1 polymer ?
#
loop_
_entity_poly.entity_id
_entity_poly.type
_entity_poly.pdbx_seq_one_letter_code
_entity_poly.pdbx_strand_id
1 'polypeptide(L)'
;MPGSAEETTLPGLGASAGSPPQAGRRVMPGSVFGAYLVKESIGRGGYGEVFLAVHRVLRRRAALKVIHAELAGAPHVADLFLREARLVARFDHPNVVSVYDAGRLDGHLFMAMRFVPGGTLVDLIHREGALTGARALRIMRDCCAGLAAVHGLGLVHRDVKPANILLEADGRACLTDLGLSCFERERLPGIDEDRAVGGTILFLAPEQLEGREATVRSDLYALGITFTAILTASAPLAGLTASEAIRRTIAGDLPDPKSLKPDLPEELAALLRDMTARDPGRRAGSAAEILARVEALLSQADERGPYVPPAGRTDRRRIGAARDAIDGDPLASALLDAYPGPALVLDRNRQIVAVNDGGRALLGSVSIDEALGLRPGEALGCPNADCGPDGCGASPACAACGLGRALSAASQGRPTPRHGECRLIGRGGSAFDLDFRLSVLRRADPDGPFLLLTLRDAGDRHRRDVIARSLLDALLDAASLVRAPGGRSDLAPRLRSGGAPAPPLSAAGEALLEEVLFHQHLLDAESGEFQPVWEDVDLRTLCVEIGRGLRSHPVGAGRRLRIRCPKGLRLRTDPILLRRAVKNLVRNALEACEPGQTVTVDVAPYPEDSVEVRVHNPQAMPPTVREQVFRRSFSTKAAGGRGVGLHAARLFVERYLGGRIGFESDVSRGTVFWVRVPARKAGSASARVRV
;
A
#
# COMPACT_ATOMS: atom_id res chain seq x y z
N MET A 1 24.66 -68.35 -14.88
CA MET A 1 24.96 -67.59 -13.65
C MET A 1 25.69 -66.31 -14.05
N PRO A 2 25.41 -65.18 -13.40
CA PRO A 2 25.22 -63.88 -14.05
C PRO A 2 26.42 -62.92 -13.95
N GLY A 3 26.39 -61.87 -14.77
CA GLY A 3 26.70 -60.50 -14.32
C GLY A 3 27.93 -59.84 -14.91
N SER A 4 27.73 -58.82 -15.74
CA SER A 4 28.54 -57.60 -15.74
C SER A 4 27.87 -56.50 -16.57
N ALA A 5 27.79 -55.32 -15.98
CA ALA A 5 27.16 -54.12 -16.47
C ALA A 5 27.87 -53.51 -17.70
N GLU A 6 27.10 -52.94 -18.63
CA GLU A 6 27.61 -52.06 -19.70
C GLU A 6 27.44 -50.60 -19.28
N GLU A 7 28.57 -49.93 -19.05
CA GLU A 7 28.68 -48.48 -18.92
C GLU A 7 29.46 -47.99 -20.16
N THR A 8 28.75 -47.37 -21.11
CA THR A 8 29.35 -46.88 -22.36
C THR A 8 29.84 -45.45 -22.18
N THR A 9 31.16 -45.27 -22.27
CA THR A 9 31.88 -43.98 -22.28
C THR A 9 31.85 -43.36 -23.69
N LEU A 10 31.57 -42.06 -23.78
CA LEU A 10 31.69 -41.27 -25.02
C LEU A 10 33.09 -40.60 -25.10
N PRO A 11 33.68 -40.48 -26.30
CA PRO A 11 35.05 -40.01 -26.50
C PRO A 11 35.21 -38.49 -26.38
N GLY A 12 36.41 -38.08 -25.95
CA GLY A 12 36.79 -36.73 -25.58
C GLY A 12 36.74 -35.68 -26.70
N LEU A 13 36.42 -34.46 -26.28
CA LEU A 13 36.55 -33.24 -27.08
C LEU A 13 37.93 -32.63 -26.81
N GLY A 14 38.76 -32.60 -27.85
CA GLY A 14 40.07 -31.98 -27.85
C GLY A 14 40.01 -30.48 -27.55
N ALA A 15 40.97 -30.04 -26.73
CA ALA A 15 41.27 -28.65 -26.49
C ALA A 15 41.83 -28.00 -27.77
N SER A 16 41.14 -26.98 -28.31
CA SER A 16 41.74 -26.05 -29.27
C SER A 16 42.32 -24.86 -28.52
N ALA A 17 43.62 -24.61 -28.73
CA ALA A 17 44.38 -23.50 -28.19
C ALA A 17 43.74 -22.12 -28.49
N GLY A 18 43.82 -21.23 -27.51
CA GLY A 18 43.12 -19.95 -27.48
C GLY A 18 43.59 -18.93 -28.52
N SER A 19 42.62 -18.26 -29.13
CA SER A 19 42.81 -16.93 -29.71
C SER A 19 42.71 -15.86 -28.60
N PRO A 20 43.44 -14.74 -28.68
CA PRO A 20 43.29 -13.64 -27.73
C PRO A 20 41.86 -13.08 -27.78
N PRO A 21 41.34 -12.50 -26.67
CA PRO A 21 39.97 -12.00 -26.62
C PRO A 21 39.79 -10.87 -27.65
N GLN A 22 38.97 -11.11 -28.67
CA GLN A 22 38.55 -10.07 -29.61
C GLN A 22 37.89 -8.93 -28.82
N ALA A 23 38.36 -7.70 -29.02
CA ALA A 23 37.77 -6.51 -28.42
C ALA A 23 36.27 -6.46 -28.74
N GLY A 24 35.43 -6.56 -27.71
CA GLY A 24 33.97 -6.64 -27.85
C GLY A 24 33.42 -5.47 -28.65
N ARG A 25 32.43 -5.75 -29.50
CA ARG A 25 31.79 -4.74 -30.35
C ARG A 25 31.08 -3.72 -29.46
N ARG A 26 31.53 -2.45 -29.50
CA ARG A 26 31.02 -1.38 -28.64
C ARG A 26 29.51 -1.19 -28.83
N VAL A 27 28.74 -1.34 -27.74
CA VAL A 27 27.29 -1.13 -27.72
C VAL A 27 27.00 0.36 -27.82
N MET A 28 26.16 0.76 -28.79
CA MET A 28 25.82 2.16 -29.04
C MET A 28 24.30 2.36 -29.11
N PRO A 29 23.78 3.56 -28.76
CA PRO A 29 22.43 3.99 -29.09
C PRO A 29 22.08 3.70 -30.55
N GLY A 30 20.90 3.13 -30.81
CA GLY A 30 20.43 2.75 -32.14
C GLY A 30 20.91 1.38 -32.65
N SER A 31 21.87 0.74 -31.97
CA SER A 31 22.32 -0.61 -32.32
C SER A 31 21.37 -1.69 -31.79
N VAL A 32 21.43 -2.87 -32.41
CA VAL A 32 20.76 -4.08 -31.91
C VAL A 32 21.78 -4.89 -31.12
N PHE A 33 21.45 -5.17 -29.86
CA PHE A 33 22.23 -6.03 -28.97
C PHE A 33 21.37 -7.25 -28.61
N GLY A 34 21.60 -8.35 -29.32
CA GLY A 34 20.80 -9.58 -29.19
C GLY A 34 19.32 -9.33 -29.51
N ALA A 35 18.44 -9.59 -28.54
CA ALA A 35 16.99 -9.36 -28.67
C ALA A 35 16.56 -7.90 -28.45
N TYR A 36 17.50 -7.02 -28.07
CA TYR A 36 17.20 -5.67 -27.61
C TYR A 36 17.65 -4.61 -28.63
N LEU A 37 16.76 -3.66 -28.92
CA LEU A 37 17.11 -2.43 -29.64
C LEU A 37 17.52 -1.37 -28.61
N VAL A 38 18.79 -1.00 -28.61
CA VAL A 38 19.36 0.00 -27.71
C VAL A 38 18.86 1.39 -28.13
N LYS A 39 18.32 2.17 -27.18
CA LYS A 39 17.76 3.50 -27.44
C LYS A 39 18.73 4.60 -27.03
N GLU A 40 19.02 4.71 -25.75
CA GLU A 40 19.87 5.76 -25.18
C GLU A 40 20.62 5.25 -23.96
N SER A 41 21.73 5.90 -23.61
CA SER A 41 22.47 5.62 -22.37
C SER A 41 21.78 6.35 -21.21
N ILE A 42 21.43 5.61 -20.15
CA ILE A 42 20.71 6.13 -18.98
C ILE A 42 21.58 6.17 -17.72
N GLY A 43 22.78 5.58 -17.76
CA GLY A 43 23.71 5.64 -16.65
C GLY A 43 25.05 5.01 -16.99
N ARG A 44 26.13 5.57 -16.45
CA ARG A 44 27.49 5.04 -16.63
C ARG A 44 28.11 4.82 -15.26
N GLY A 45 28.44 3.57 -14.95
CA GLY A 45 29.09 3.18 -13.70
C GLY A 45 30.54 2.75 -13.92
N GLY A 46 31.27 2.49 -12.82
CA GLY A 46 32.66 2.05 -12.89
C GLY A 46 32.88 0.67 -13.52
N TYR A 47 31.82 -0.15 -13.61
CA TYR A 47 31.90 -1.54 -14.09
C TYR A 47 31.15 -1.76 -15.41
N GLY A 48 30.42 -0.77 -15.91
CA GLY A 48 29.63 -0.92 -17.12
C GLY A 48 28.70 0.26 -17.40
N GLU A 49 28.00 0.16 -18.52
CA GLU A 49 27.06 1.18 -18.98
C GLU A 49 25.65 0.61 -19.03
N VAL A 50 24.66 1.41 -18.63
CA VAL A 50 23.25 1.05 -18.60
C VAL A 50 22.52 1.82 -19.69
N PHE A 51 21.82 1.10 -20.55
CA PHE A 51 21.07 1.66 -21.66
C PHE A 51 19.57 1.42 -21.48
N LEU A 52 18.74 2.38 -21.86
CA LEU A 52 17.35 2.10 -22.14
C LEU A 52 17.29 1.31 -23.45
N ALA A 53 16.64 0.15 -23.43
CA ALA A 53 16.46 -0.69 -24.60
C ALA A 53 15.02 -1.19 -24.71
N VAL A 54 14.63 -1.61 -25.91
CA VAL A 54 13.32 -2.21 -26.16
C VAL A 54 13.51 -3.62 -26.69
N HIS A 55 12.94 -4.60 -25.99
CA HIS A 55 12.91 -5.97 -26.48
C HIS A 55 12.13 -6.02 -27.80
N ARG A 56 12.75 -6.48 -28.89
CA ARG A 56 12.21 -6.34 -30.24
C ARG A 56 10.92 -7.13 -30.46
N VAL A 57 10.85 -8.34 -29.89
CA VAL A 57 9.67 -9.22 -29.97
C VAL A 57 8.57 -8.79 -29.00
N LEU A 58 8.88 -8.77 -27.69
CA LEU A 58 7.93 -8.43 -26.64
C LEU A 58 7.50 -6.94 -26.60
N ARG A 59 8.16 -6.08 -27.39
CA ARG A 59 7.96 -4.62 -27.42
C ARG A 59 8.03 -3.96 -26.03
N ARG A 60 8.75 -4.58 -25.09
CA ARG A 60 8.86 -4.16 -23.69
C ARG A 60 10.12 -3.32 -23.47
N ARG A 61 10.00 -2.22 -22.72
CA ARG A 61 11.15 -1.44 -22.25
C ARG A 61 11.94 -2.20 -21.19
N ALA A 62 13.27 -2.16 -21.28
CA ALA A 62 14.20 -2.76 -20.34
C ALA A 62 15.39 -1.82 -20.13
N ALA A 63 15.97 -1.85 -18.94
CA ALA A 63 17.30 -1.30 -18.69
C ALA A 63 18.32 -2.41 -19.00
N LEU A 64 19.22 -2.17 -19.93
CA LEU A 64 20.25 -3.11 -20.38
C LEU A 64 21.59 -2.65 -19.82
N LYS A 65 22.08 -3.34 -18.79
CA LYS A 65 23.40 -3.12 -18.22
C LYS A 65 24.42 -3.99 -18.96
N VAL A 66 25.44 -3.36 -19.52
CA VAL A 66 26.52 -4.01 -20.28
C VAL A 66 27.83 -3.78 -19.54
N ILE A 67 28.49 -4.86 -19.14
CA ILE A 67 29.76 -4.83 -18.41
C ILE A 67 30.91 -4.59 -19.40
N HIS A 68 31.90 -3.78 -18.99
CA HIS A 68 33.07 -3.52 -19.82
C HIS A 68 33.84 -4.83 -20.13
N ALA A 69 34.28 -4.98 -21.38
CA ALA A 69 34.90 -6.22 -21.87
C ALA A 69 36.15 -6.62 -21.07
N GLU A 70 36.90 -5.63 -20.57
CA GLU A 70 38.10 -5.81 -19.74
C GLU A 70 37.81 -6.53 -18.41
N LEU A 71 36.60 -6.37 -17.85
CA LEU A 71 36.16 -7.03 -16.62
C LEU A 71 35.51 -8.40 -16.89
N ALA A 72 35.03 -8.62 -18.10
CA ALA A 72 34.34 -9.85 -18.51
C ALA A 72 35.29 -10.99 -18.92
N GLY A 73 36.60 -10.74 -18.99
CA GLY A 73 37.62 -11.71 -19.43
C GLY A 73 38.03 -12.75 -18.38
N ALA A 74 37.76 -12.49 -17.09
CA ALA A 74 38.08 -13.39 -15.99
C ALA A 74 36.98 -14.48 -15.82
N PRO A 75 37.27 -15.78 -16.03
CA PRO A 75 36.26 -16.84 -16.05
C PRO A 75 35.42 -16.92 -14.77
N HIS A 76 36.06 -16.77 -13.61
CA HIS A 76 35.42 -16.85 -12.29
C HIS A 76 34.48 -15.67 -12.01
N VAL A 77 34.75 -14.50 -12.58
CA VAL A 77 33.90 -13.30 -12.46
C VAL A 77 32.61 -13.47 -13.27
N ALA A 78 32.73 -14.01 -14.49
CA ALA A 78 31.58 -14.29 -15.34
C ALA A 78 30.64 -15.33 -14.73
N ASP A 79 31.20 -16.41 -14.15
CA ASP A 79 30.41 -17.45 -13.49
C ASP A 79 29.67 -16.93 -12.26
N LEU A 80 30.34 -16.09 -11.46
CA LEU A 80 29.72 -15.48 -10.27
C LEU A 80 28.63 -14.49 -10.65
N PHE A 81 28.85 -13.65 -11.66
CA PHE A 81 27.85 -12.73 -12.21
C PHE A 81 26.61 -13.47 -12.71
N LEU A 82 26.79 -14.52 -13.53
CA LEU A 82 25.68 -15.31 -14.05
C LEU A 82 24.97 -16.09 -12.94
N ARG A 83 25.69 -16.56 -11.92
CA ARG A 83 25.10 -17.23 -10.75
C ARG A 83 24.20 -16.28 -9.97
N GLU A 84 24.65 -15.08 -9.66
CA GLU A 84 23.85 -14.09 -8.93
C GLU A 84 22.66 -13.60 -9.76
N ALA A 85 22.87 -13.34 -11.06
CA ALA A 85 21.80 -12.96 -11.97
C ALA A 85 20.67 -14.02 -12.02
N ARG A 86 21.02 -15.31 -12.03
CA ARG A 86 20.05 -16.42 -11.99
C ARG A 86 19.27 -16.48 -10.67
N LEU A 87 19.91 -16.16 -9.54
CA LEU A 87 19.23 -16.12 -8.25
C LEU A 87 18.21 -14.98 -8.20
N VAL A 88 18.58 -13.81 -8.71
CA VAL A 88 17.67 -12.65 -8.78
C VAL A 88 16.55 -12.86 -9.81
N ALA A 89 16.82 -13.49 -10.96
CA ALA A 89 15.81 -13.75 -11.99
C ALA A 89 14.68 -14.69 -11.54
N ARG A 90 14.90 -15.49 -10.48
CA ARG A 90 13.88 -16.37 -9.89
C ARG A 90 12.97 -15.67 -8.89
N PHE A 91 13.21 -14.39 -8.65
CA PHE A 91 12.62 -13.64 -7.57
C PHE A 91 11.94 -12.38 -8.11
N ASP A 92 10.67 -12.19 -7.73
CA ASP A 92 9.90 -10.99 -8.09
C ASP A 92 9.35 -10.35 -6.82
N HIS A 93 9.68 -9.08 -6.62
CA HIS A 93 9.27 -8.32 -5.45
C HIS A 93 9.11 -6.85 -5.83
N PRO A 94 8.06 -6.15 -5.36
CA PRO A 94 7.76 -4.78 -5.76
C PRO A 94 8.88 -3.77 -5.47
N ASN A 95 9.69 -4.01 -4.43
CA ASN A 95 10.81 -3.16 -4.03
C ASN A 95 12.19 -3.64 -4.52
N VAL A 96 12.22 -4.57 -5.47
CA VAL A 96 13.45 -5.05 -6.11
C VAL A 96 13.28 -5.00 -7.63
N VAL A 97 14.31 -4.56 -8.34
CA VAL A 97 14.27 -4.52 -9.81
C VAL A 97 14.39 -5.94 -10.35
N SER A 98 13.33 -6.43 -10.99
CA SER A 98 13.29 -7.76 -11.58
C SER A 98 14.25 -7.87 -12.77
N VAL A 99 15.02 -8.95 -12.82
CA VAL A 99 15.92 -9.28 -13.93
C VAL A 99 15.16 -10.13 -14.96
N TYR A 100 15.18 -9.71 -16.23
CA TYR A 100 14.50 -10.40 -17.32
C TYR A 100 15.42 -11.40 -18.02
N ASP A 101 16.67 -11.02 -18.24
CA ASP A 101 17.65 -11.80 -18.98
C ASP A 101 19.06 -11.44 -18.52
N ALA A 102 19.98 -12.40 -18.57
CA ALA A 102 21.38 -12.18 -18.28
C ALA A 102 22.24 -13.22 -19.01
N GLY A 103 23.36 -12.79 -19.56
CA GLY A 103 24.17 -13.69 -20.38
C GLY A 103 25.48 -13.05 -20.83
N ARG A 104 26.12 -13.74 -21.76
CA ARG A 104 27.30 -13.25 -22.47
C ARG A 104 26.94 -13.11 -23.95
N LEU A 105 27.17 -11.93 -24.50
CA LEU A 105 26.91 -11.62 -25.91
C LEU A 105 27.99 -10.68 -26.45
N ASP A 106 28.51 -10.98 -27.63
CA ASP A 106 29.56 -10.19 -28.31
C ASP A 106 30.79 -9.87 -27.43
N GLY A 107 31.14 -10.82 -26.56
CA GLY A 107 32.26 -10.68 -25.61
C GLY A 107 31.93 -9.92 -24.32
N HIS A 108 30.73 -9.35 -24.20
CA HIS A 108 30.27 -8.61 -23.03
C HIS A 108 29.36 -9.47 -22.14
N LEU A 109 29.48 -9.31 -20.82
CA LEU A 109 28.43 -9.72 -19.90
C LEU A 109 27.33 -8.67 -19.92
N PHE A 110 26.08 -9.11 -19.93
CA PHE A 110 24.94 -8.20 -19.90
C PHE A 110 23.85 -8.69 -18.94
N MET A 111 23.04 -7.73 -18.48
CA MET A 111 21.84 -7.97 -17.70
C MET A 111 20.73 -7.04 -18.18
N ALA A 112 19.64 -7.62 -18.65
CA ALA A 112 18.41 -6.89 -18.97
C ALA A 112 17.47 -6.94 -17.78
N MET A 113 17.04 -5.78 -17.29
CA MET A 113 16.24 -5.63 -16.09
C MET A 113 15.05 -4.70 -16.33
N ARG A 114 14.12 -4.67 -15.37
CA ARG A 114 12.97 -3.78 -15.39
C ARG A 114 13.41 -2.32 -15.47
N PHE A 115 12.84 -1.56 -16.41
CA PHE A 115 13.12 -0.13 -16.51
C PHE A 115 12.35 0.68 -15.46
N VAL A 116 13.15 1.39 -14.65
CA VAL A 116 12.89 2.40 -13.61
C VAL A 116 12.56 3.84 -14.03
N PRO A 117 11.34 4.30 -14.40
CA PRO A 117 11.21 5.63 -15.03
C PRO A 117 11.46 6.83 -14.11
N GLY A 118 11.31 6.72 -12.79
CA GLY A 118 11.39 7.86 -11.87
C GLY A 118 12.81 8.24 -11.41
N GLY A 119 13.84 7.60 -11.97
CA GLY A 119 15.24 7.92 -11.69
C GLY A 119 15.74 7.37 -10.35
N THR A 120 16.96 7.77 -9.98
CA THR A 120 17.63 7.35 -8.74
C THR A 120 17.26 8.25 -7.56
N LEU A 121 17.54 7.79 -6.34
CA LEU A 121 17.39 8.60 -5.14
C LEU A 121 18.40 9.77 -5.12
N VAL A 122 19.53 9.65 -5.82
CA VAL A 122 20.47 10.78 -6.05
C VAL A 122 19.78 11.88 -6.86
N ASP A 123 19.10 11.52 -7.95
CA ASP A 123 18.39 12.48 -8.80
C ASP A 123 17.29 13.21 -8.01
N LEU A 124 16.62 12.49 -7.09
CA LEU A 124 15.64 13.09 -6.19
C LEU A 124 16.29 14.11 -5.24
N ILE A 125 17.42 13.77 -4.61
CA ILE A 125 18.13 14.67 -3.68
C ILE A 125 18.67 15.90 -4.43
N HIS A 126 19.23 15.74 -5.63
CA HIS A 126 19.69 16.88 -6.42
C HIS A 126 18.55 17.82 -6.84
N ARG A 127 17.36 17.27 -7.12
CA ARG A 127 16.21 18.06 -7.54
C ARG A 127 15.51 18.77 -6.38
N GLU A 128 15.39 18.12 -5.23
CA GLU A 128 14.51 18.58 -4.14
C GLU A 128 15.25 18.91 -2.84
N GLY A 129 16.55 18.60 -2.75
CA GLY A 129 17.35 18.76 -1.55
C GLY A 129 17.02 17.74 -0.46
N ALA A 130 17.14 18.17 0.80
CA ALA A 130 16.92 17.33 1.97
C ALA A 130 15.46 16.89 2.10
N LEU A 131 15.23 15.58 2.24
CA LEU A 131 13.88 15.04 2.38
C LEU A 131 13.31 15.24 3.79
N THR A 132 11.98 15.26 3.88
CA THR A 132 11.26 15.24 5.16
C THR A 132 11.35 13.85 5.81
N GLY A 133 11.32 13.79 7.14
CA GLY A 133 11.39 12.52 7.88
C GLY A 133 10.33 11.51 7.45
N ALA A 134 9.09 11.94 7.23
CA ALA A 134 8.00 11.07 6.78
C ALA A 134 8.22 10.50 5.37
N ARG A 135 8.79 11.27 4.45
CA ARG A 135 9.09 10.77 3.10
C ARG A 135 10.29 9.83 3.11
N ALA A 136 11.33 10.18 3.88
CA ALA A 136 12.46 9.29 4.13
C ALA A 136 11.99 7.96 4.73
N LEU A 137 11.13 7.95 5.75
CA LEU A 137 10.62 6.71 6.36
C LEU A 137 9.83 5.84 5.38
N ARG A 138 9.03 6.42 4.46
CA ARG A 138 8.33 5.64 3.42
C ARG A 138 9.30 4.96 2.44
N ILE A 139 10.34 5.67 2.02
CA ILE A 139 11.41 5.10 1.17
C ILE A 139 12.17 4.03 1.97
N MET A 140 12.43 4.26 3.27
CA MET A 140 13.14 3.31 4.14
C MET A 140 12.36 2.02 4.31
N ARG A 141 11.04 2.11 4.51
CA ARG A 141 10.14 0.96 4.58
C ARG A 141 10.26 0.10 3.31
N ASP A 142 10.17 0.75 2.15
CA ASP A 142 10.25 0.08 0.85
C ASP A 142 11.63 -0.60 0.66
N CYS A 143 12.73 0.08 1.00
CA CYS A 143 14.07 -0.51 0.95
C CYS A 143 14.25 -1.65 1.95
N CYS A 144 13.70 -1.56 3.17
CA CYS A 144 13.77 -2.63 4.16
C CYS A 144 12.98 -3.86 3.71
N ALA A 145 11.80 -3.67 3.10
CA ALA A 145 11.04 -4.76 2.50
C ALA A 145 11.81 -5.45 1.38
N GLY A 146 12.47 -4.67 0.51
CA GLY A 146 13.35 -5.20 -0.53
C GLY A 146 14.53 -5.99 0.03
N LEU A 147 15.26 -5.43 1.00
CA LEU A 147 16.41 -6.09 1.64
C LEU A 147 16.01 -7.35 2.40
N ALA A 148 14.90 -7.32 3.14
CA ALA A 148 14.41 -8.49 3.86
C ALA A 148 14.14 -9.66 2.90
N ALA A 149 13.58 -9.37 1.73
CA ALA A 149 13.30 -10.38 0.74
C ALA A 149 14.58 -10.90 0.04
N VAL A 150 15.56 -10.02 -0.24
CA VAL A 150 16.89 -10.43 -0.75
C VAL A 150 17.63 -11.30 0.28
N HIS A 151 17.64 -10.90 1.54
CA HIS A 151 18.27 -11.64 2.64
C HIS A 151 17.60 -12.99 2.87
N GLY A 152 16.27 -13.08 2.67
CA GLY A 152 15.53 -14.34 2.70
C GLY A 152 15.96 -15.37 1.65
N LEU A 153 16.60 -14.93 0.56
CA LEU A 153 17.20 -15.81 -0.46
C LEU A 153 18.66 -16.19 -0.14
N GLY A 154 19.20 -15.77 1.00
CA GLY A 154 20.61 -15.96 1.36
C GLY A 154 21.57 -15.06 0.59
N LEU A 155 21.07 -13.98 -0.01
CA LEU A 155 21.89 -12.97 -0.71
C LEU A 155 22.13 -11.77 0.19
N VAL A 156 23.29 -11.13 0.03
CA VAL A 156 23.64 -9.83 0.64
C VAL A 156 23.80 -8.84 -0.50
N HIS A 157 23.24 -7.63 -0.37
CA HIS A 157 23.24 -6.63 -1.43
C HIS A 157 24.64 -6.03 -1.65
N ARG A 158 25.36 -5.72 -0.58
CA ARG A 158 26.76 -5.24 -0.50
C ARG A 158 27.05 -3.83 -1.03
N ASP A 159 26.11 -3.17 -1.71
CA ASP A 159 26.30 -1.84 -2.32
C ASP A 159 25.02 -0.99 -2.18
N VAL A 160 24.49 -0.89 -0.96
CA VAL A 160 23.31 -0.06 -0.69
C VAL A 160 23.74 1.42 -0.63
N LYS A 161 23.29 2.20 -1.60
CA LYS A 161 23.54 3.65 -1.68
C LYS A 161 22.43 4.36 -2.45
N PRO A 162 22.30 5.70 -2.35
CA PRO A 162 21.27 6.44 -3.08
C PRO A 162 21.24 6.17 -4.60
N ALA A 163 22.40 5.92 -5.22
CA ALA A 163 22.48 5.64 -6.67
C ALA A 163 21.84 4.29 -7.06
N ASN A 164 21.75 3.34 -6.13
CA ASN A 164 21.20 2.01 -6.35
C ASN A 164 19.75 1.86 -5.82
N ILE A 165 19.12 2.98 -5.45
CA ILE A 165 17.70 3.04 -5.08
C ILE A 165 16.97 3.81 -6.16
N LEU A 166 16.11 3.13 -6.91
CA LEU A 166 15.28 3.72 -7.96
C LEU A 166 13.89 4.05 -7.44
N LEU A 167 13.26 5.06 -8.05
CA LEU A 167 11.92 5.49 -7.69
C LEU A 167 10.94 5.25 -8.84
N GLU A 168 9.79 4.68 -8.51
CA GLU A 168 8.66 4.52 -9.43
C GLU A 168 7.88 5.83 -9.58
N ALA A 169 6.99 5.90 -10.58
CA ALA A 169 6.16 7.09 -10.81
C ALA A 169 5.21 7.42 -9.65
N ASP A 170 4.83 6.41 -8.85
CA ASP A 170 4.02 6.55 -7.63
C ASP A 170 4.85 6.89 -6.37
N GLY A 171 6.18 6.98 -6.52
CA GLY A 171 7.13 7.27 -5.44
C GLY A 171 7.60 6.03 -4.66
N ARG A 172 7.23 4.81 -5.08
CA ARG A 172 7.75 3.56 -4.47
C ARG A 172 9.23 3.38 -4.74
N ALA A 173 9.99 2.97 -3.72
CA ALA A 173 11.42 2.71 -3.86
C ALA A 173 11.71 1.25 -4.25
N CYS A 174 12.66 1.06 -5.17
CA CYS A 174 13.12 -0.24 -5.65
C CYS A 174 14.65 -0.34 -5.58
N LEU A 175 15.17 -1.42 -5.01
CA LEU A 175 16.60 -1.72 -5.01
C LEU A 175 17.04 -2.28 -6.36
N THR A 176 18.18 -1.84 -6.86
CA THR A 176 18.83 -2.33 -8.08
C THR A 176 20.27 -2.75 -7.80
N ASP A 177 20.93 -3.36 -8.79
CA ASP A 177 22.36 -3.71 -8.73
C ASP A 177 22.73 -4.67 -7.58
N LEU A 178 21.84 -5.63 -7.33
CA LEU A 178 22.06 -6.71 -6.36
C LEU A 178 23.34 -7.51 -6.70
N GLY A 179 24.25 -7.65 -5.73
CA GLY A 179 25.38 -8.60 -5.80
C GLY A 179 26.52 -8.20 -6.74
N LEU A 180 26.36 -7.16 -7.55
CA LEU A 180 27.35 -6.74 -8.55
C LEU A 180 28.70 -6.25 -7.98
N SER A 181 28.91 -6.24 -6.66
CA SER A 181 30.23 -5.99 -6.04
C SER A 181 31.13 -7.24 -6.01
N CYS A 182 30.73 -8.34 -6.65
CA CYS A 182 31.61 -9.49 -6.84
C CYS A 182 32.92 -9.16 -7.59
N PHE A 183 32.94 -8.07 -8.38
CA PHE A 183 34.16 -7.51 -8.99
C PHE A 183 35.11 -6.84 -7.96
N GLU A 184 34.65 -6.55 -6.75
CA GLU A 184 35.45 -5.91 -5.69
C GLU A 184 36.16 -6.93 -4.80
N ARG A 185 35.66 -8.18 -4.70
CA ARG A 185 36.25 -9.26 -3.87
C ARG A 185 37.68 -9.65 -4.26
N GLU A 186 38.08 -9.43 -5.51
CA GLU A 186 39.36 -9.92 -6.04
C GLU A 186 40.41 -8.84 -6.29
N ARG A 187 40.08 -7.57 -6.02
CA ARG A 187 40.99 -6.43 -6.22
C ARG A 187 41.40 -5.73 -4.93
N LEU A 188 41.41 -6.42 -3.80
CA LEU A 188 42.09 -5.93 -2.59
C LEU A 188 43.49 -6.55 -2.49
N PRO A 189 44.42 -6.08 -3.34
CA PRO A 189 45.69 -5.58 -2.80
C PRO A 189 45.98 -4.18 -3.36
N GLY A 190 46.02 -3.19 -2.47
CA GLY A 190 46.27 -1.79 -2.83
C GLY A 190 44.97 -1.08 -3.23
N ILE A 191 44.46 -0.25 -2.33
CA ILE A 191 43.40 0.71 -2.65
C ILE A 191 44.04 1.73 -3.61
N ASP A 192 43.85 1.57 -4.92
CA ASP A 192 44.25 2.58 -5.90
C ASP A 192 43.55 3.90 -5.55
N GLU A 193 44.34 4.95 -5.38
CA GLU A 193 43.88 6.31 -5.02
C GLU A 193 42.86 6.85 -6.04
N ASP A 194 42.87 6.35 -7.29
CA ASP A 194 41.94 6.72 -8.36
C ASP A 194 40.54 6.08 -8.23
N ARG A 195 40.34 5.04 -7.40
CA ARG A 195 39.00 4.49 -7.10
C ARG A 195 38.21 5.34 -6.09
N ALA A 196 38.85 6.32 -5.47
CA ALA A 196 38.21 7.30 -4.58
C ALA A 196 37.21 8.22 -5.30
N VAL A 197 37.18 8.23 -6.63
CA VAL A 197 36.37 9.14 -7.46
C VAL A 197 34.86 8.84 -7.40
N GLY A 198 34.43 7.69 -6.87
CA GLY A 198 33.02 7.25 -6.96
C GLY A 198 32.11 7.46 -5.74
N GLY A 199 32.59 8.04 -4.62
CA GLY A 199 31.78 8.27 -3.41
C GLY A 199 31.22 7.02 -2.70
N THR A 200 31.45 5.81 -3.23
CA THR A 200 30.91 4.55 -2.71
C THR A 200 31.51 4.17 -1.35
N ILE A 201 32.78 4.56 -1.11
CA ILE A 201 33.47 4.31 0.16
C ILE A 201 32.77 4.92 1.37
N LEU A 202 32.01 6.00 1.17
CA LEU A 202 31.28 6.71 2.22
C LEU A 202 30.12 5.88 2.78
N PHE A 203 29.68 4.83 2.08
CA PHE A 203 28.55 3.98 2.48
C PHE A 203 28.98 2.61 3.00
N LEU A 204 30.27 2.27 2.92
CA LEU A 204 30.79 0.95 3.34
C LEU A 204 30.80 0.81 4.86
N ALA A 205 30.46 -0.38 5.34
CA ALA A 205 30.49 -0.68 6.77
C ALA A 205 31.94 -0.82 7.30
N PRO A 206 32.19 -0.55 8.59
CA PRO A 206 33.52 -0.66 9.21
C PRO A 206 34.18 -2.02 8.94
N GLU A 207 33.42 -3.11 9.08
CA GLU A 207 33.92 -4.46 8.84
C GLU A 207 34.33 -4.71 7.38
N GLN A 208 33.70 -4.04 6.41
CA GLN A 208 34.07 -4.15 4.99
C GLN A 208 35.36 -3.37 4.71
N LEU A 209 35.54 -2.21 5.33
CA LEU A 209 36.77 -1.42 5.25
C LEU A 209 37.97 -2.11 5.93
N GLU A 210 37.69 -2.93 6.95
CA GLU A 210 38.67 -3.80 7.61
C GLU A 210 38.92 -5.11 6.82
N GLY A 211 38.29 -5.30 5.66
CA GLY A 211 38.48 -6.46 4.79
C GLY A 211 37.74 -7.73 5.23
N ARG A 212 36.81 -7.64 6.20
CA ARG A 212 35.96 -8.76 6.60
C ARG A 212 34.80 -8.95 5.62
N GLU A 213 34.18 -10.13 5.67
CA GLU A 213 33.07 -10.46 4.77
C GLU A 213 31.82 -9.61 5.09
N ALA A 214 31.21 -9.05 4.04
CA ALA A 214 29.96 -8.32 4.15
C ALA A 214 28.81 -9.26 4.53
N THR A 215 28.03 -8.85 5.53
CA THR A 215 26.88 -9.61 6.03
C THR A 215 25.58 -8.83 5.82
N VAL A 216 24.44 -9.43 6.18
CA VAL A 216 23.16 -8.72 6.24
C VAL A 216 23.26 -7.42 7.04
N ARG A 217 24.06 -7.39 8.11
CA ARG A 217 24.25 -6.21 8.97
C ARG A 217 25.10 -5.11 8.32
N SER A 218 25.88 -5.45 7.31
CA SER A 218 26.63 -4.48 6.50
C SER A 218 25.68 -3.71 5.58
N ASP A 219 24.68 -4.39 5.00
CA ASP A 219 23.62 -3.73 4.22
C ASP A 219 22.79 -2.77 5.07
N LEU A 220 22.48 -3.15 6.33
CA LEU A 220 21.72 -2.29 7.24
C LEU A 220 22.50 -1.03 7.63
N TYR A 221 23.83 -1.15 7.79
CA TYR A 221 24.70 -0.02 8.02
C TYR A 221 24.69 0.95 6.83
N ALA A 222 24.90 0.42 5.63
CA ALA A 222 24.91 1.20 4.40
C ALA A 222 23.56 1.89 4.14
N LEU A 223 22.45 1.22 4.49
CA LEU A 223 21.11 1.80 4.51
C LEU A 223 21.03 2.96 5.50
N GLY A 224 21.57 2.82 6.72
CA GLY A 224 21.61 3.88 7.73
C GLY A 224 22.33 5.13 7.23
N ILE A 225 23.51 4.97 6.63
CA ILE A 225 24.26 6.07 6.02
C ILE A 225 23.48 6.71 4.87
N THR A 226 22.86 5.89 4.02
CA THR A 226 22.00 6.35 2.92
C THR A 226 20.87 7.23 3.42
N PHE A 227 20.19 6.84 4.49
CA PHE A 227 19.08 7.61 5.04
C PHE A 227 19.52 8.86 5.78
N THR A 228 20.67 8.85 6.44
CA THR A 228 21.26 10.10 6.95
C THR A 228 21.52 11.05 5.78
N ALA A 229 22.15 10.57 4.70
CA ALA A 229 22.46 11.37 3.52
C ALA A 229 21.23 12.00 2.86
N ILE A 230 20.10 11.29 2.76
CA ILE A 230 18.89 11.86 2.15
C ILE A 230 18.19 12.87 3.06
N LEU A 231 18.35 12.74 4.38
CA LEU A 231 17.78 13.66 5.36
C LEU A 231 18.57 14.96 5.46
N THR A 232 19.88 14.92 5.21
CA THR A 232 20.80 16.06 5.28
C THR A 232 21.20 16.60 3.90
N ALA A 233 20.77 15.95 2.82
CA ALA A 233 21.20 16.15 1.43
C ALA A 233 22.69 15.86 1.16
N SER A 234 23.44 15.35 2.13
CA SER A 234 24.86 15.04 2.00
C SER A 234 25.27 13.92 2.95
N ALA A 235 26.14 13.01 2.51
CA ALA A 235 26.61 11.91 3.37
C ALA A 235 27.36 12.44 4.62
N PRO A 236 27.31 11.73 5.77
CA PRO A 236 27.85 12.24 7.04
C PRO A 236 29.33 12.65 7.00
N LEU A 237 30.13 11.96 6.19
CA LEU A 237 31.57 12.18 6.04
C LEU A 237 31.94 12.79 4.67
N ALA A 238 30.97 13.39 3.98
CA ALA A 238 31.21 14.05 2.70
C ALA A 238 32.21 15.22 2.85
N GLY A 239 33.07 15.42 1.85
CA GLY A 239 34.09 16.48 1.84
C GLY A 239 35.41 16.13 2.54
N LEU A 240 35.49 14.96 3.20
CA LEU A 240 36.75 14.43 3.73
C LEU A 240 37.53 13.67 2.65
N THR A 241 38.84 13.53 2.85
CA THR A 241 39.66 12.64 2.00
C THR A 241 39.25 11.18 2.23
N ALA A 242 39.46 10.31 1.24
CA ALA A 242 39.10 8.89 1.35
C ALA A 242 39.73 8.23 2.59
N SER A 243 41.03 8.46 2.83
CA SER A 243 41.75 7.95 4.00
C SER A 243 41.15 8.44 5.32
N GLU A 244 40.69 9.69 5.36
CA GLU A 244 40.06 10.26 6.56
C GLU A 244 38.67 9.67 6.82
N ALA A 245 37.86 9.55 5.76
CA ALA A 245 36.54 8.94 5.85
C ALA A 245 36.63 7.47 6.31
N ILE A 246 37.59 6.70 5.78
CA ILE A 246 37.86 5.32 6.22
C ILE A 246 38.22 5.30 7.69
N ARG A 247 39.19 6.13 8.12
CA ARG A 247 39.68 6.17 9.50
C ARG A 247 38.55 6.45 10.50
N ARG A 248 37.70 7.45 10.22
CA ARG A 248 36.57 7.80 11.08
C ARG A 248 35.49 6.72 11.10
N THR A 249 35.19 6.14 9.95
CA THR A 249 34.22 5.03 9.83
C THR A 249 34.66 3.83 10.66
N ILE A 250 35.92 3.42 10.54
CA ILE A 250 36.51 2.33 11.32
C ILE A 250 36.52 2.67 12.83
N ALA A 251 36.81 3.92 13.20
CA ALA A 251 36.78 4.37 14.59
C ALA A 251 35.36 4.45 15.17
N GLY A 252 34.32 4.47 14.33
CA GLY A 252 32.94 4.73 14.75
C GLY A 252 32.65 6.21 15.07
N ASP A 253 33.50 7.12 14.57
CA ASP A 253 33.39 8.56 14.77
C ASP A 253 32.52 9.19 13.67
N LEU A 254 31.22 8.89 13.71
CA LEU A 254 30.23 9.50 12.83
C LEU A 254 29.56 10.69 13.53
N PRO A 255 29.29 11.81 12.83
CA PRO A 255 28.49 12.88 13.38
C PRO A 255 27.09 12.39 13.80
N ASP A 256 26.56 12.91 14.89
CA ASP A 256 25.21 12.60 15.33
C ASP A 256 24.21 13.09 14.27
N PRO A 257 23.27 12.26 13.77
CA PRO A 257 22.18 12.68 12.90
C PRO A 257 21.47 13.97 13.37
N LYS A 258 21.33 14.21 14.68
CA LYS A 258 20.73 15.45 15.20
C LYS A 258 21.65 16.67 15.12
N SER A 259 22.96 16.49 15.18
CA SER A 259 23.89 17.61 14.92
C SER A 259 23.85 18.03 13.45
N LEU A 260 23.60 17.08 12.53
CA LEU A 260 23.48 17.35 11.11
C LEU A 260 22.10 17.91 10.74
N LYS A 261 21.04 17.51 11.46
CA LYS A 261 19.67 18.00 11.29
C LYS A 261 18.98 18.17 12.65
N PRO A 262 19.01 19.37 13.26
CA PRO A 262 18.45 19.60 14.59
C PRO A 262 16.95 19.29 14.72
N ASP A 263 16.19 19.50 13.65
CA ASP A 263 14.74 19.24 13.59
C ASP A 263 14.38 17.76 13.41
N LEU A 264 15.35 16.85 13.41
CA LEU A 264 15.12 15.43 13.26
C LEU A 264 14.48 14.85 14.53
N PRO A 265 13.35 14.10 14.44
CA PRO A 265 12.76 13.43 15.58
C PRO A 265 13.75 12.50 16.27
N GLU A 266 13.74 12.49 17.60
CA GLU A 266 14.68 11.70 18.41
C GLU A 266 14.58 10.20 18.08
N GLU A 267 13.36 9.71 17.86
CA GLU A 267 13.13 8.30 17.59
C GLU A 267 13.71 7.87 16.23
N LEU A 268 13.72 8.78 15.24
CA LEU A 268 14.37 8.56 13.95
C LEU A 268 15.90 8.69 14.05
N ALA A 269 16.39 9.66 14.81
CA ALA A 269 17.82 9.79 15.08
C ALA A 269 18.39 8.55 15.80
N ALA A 270 17.67 8.04 16.80
CA ALA A 270 18.02 6.82 17.52
C ALA A 270 18.06 5.60 16.59
N LEU A 271 17.07 5.45 15.69
CA LEU A 271 17.09 4.38 14.69
C LEU A 271 18.33 4.46 13.80
N LEU A 272 18.69 5.65 13.30
CA LEU A 272 19.88 5.83 12.47
C LEU A 272 21.17 5.50 13.25
N ARG A 273 21.28 5.93 14.51
CA ARG A 273 22.42 5.60 15.39
C ARG A 273 22.58 4.10 15.59
N ASP A 274 21.48 3.38 15.80
CA ASP A 274 21.50 1.92 15.95
C ASP A 274 21.93 1.22 14.64
N MET A 275 21.46 1.72 13.50
CA MET A 275 21.82 1.19 12.17
C MET A 275 23.30 1.41 11.86
N THR A 276 23.87 2.56 12.24
CA THR A 276 25.25 2.94 11.95
C THR A 276 26.22 2.62 13.10
N ALA A 277 25.85 1.75 14.03
CA ALA A 277 26.72 1.35 15.12
C ALA A 277 28.01 0.68 14.58
N ARG A 278 29.17 1.03 15.14
CA ARG A 278 30.47 0.46 14.73
C ARG A 278 30.47 -1.07 14.81
N ASP A 279 30.10 -1.60 15.98
CA ASP A 279 29.99 -3.04 16.22
C ASP A 279 28.75 -3.60 15.50
N PRO A 280 28.91 -4.54 14.54
CA PRO A 280 27.80 -5.19 13.88
C PRO A 280 26.83 -5.83 14.88
N GLY A 281 27.33 -6.37 16.01
CA GLY A 281 26.54 -7.01 17.06
C GLY A 281 25.45 -6.11 17.67
N ARG A 282 25.68 -4.79 17.70
CA ARG A 282 24.75 -3.78 18.21
C ARG A 282 23.69 -3.34 17.21
N ARG A 283 23.86 -3.68 15.92
CA ARG A 283 22.87 -3.39 14.87
C ARG A 283 21.73 -4.41 14.93
N ALA A 284 20.61 -4.09 14.30
CA ALA A 284 19.49 -5.01 14.12
C ALA A 284 19.95 -6.34 13.45
N GLY A 285 19.31 -7.45 13.83
CA GLY A 285 19.65 -8.77 13.32
C GLY A 285 19.15 -9.03 11.90
N SER A 286 18.15 -8.26 11.44
CA SER A 286 17.54 -8.41 10.11
C SER A 286 16.93 -7.10 9.60
N ALA A 287 16.75 -7.01 8.28
CA ALA A 287 15.99 -5.91 7.67
C ALA A 287 14.51 -5.87 8.11
N ALA A 288 13.93 -7.02 8.49
CA ALA A 288 12.55 -7.10 8.99
C ALA A 288 12.38 -6.43 10.37
N GLU A 289 13.40 -6.49 11.23
CA GLU A 289 13.41 -5.81 12.52
C GLU A 289 13.42 -4.28 12.34
N ILE A 290 14.22 -3.78 11.40
CA ILE A 290 14.22 -2.35 11.04
C ILE A 290 12.90 -1.96 10.40
N LEU A 291 12.36 -2.79 9.50
CA LEU A 291 11.04 -2.55 8.88
C LEU A 291 9.96 -2.37 9.94
N ALA A 292 9.89 -3.25 10.96
CA ALA A 292 8.93 -3.13 12.05
C ALA A 292 9.10 -1.82 12.83
N ARG A 293 10.34 -1.40 13.11
CA ARG A 293 10.62 -0.09 13.75
C ARG A 293 10.19 1.07 12.87
N VAL A 294 10.45 1.02 11.57
CA VAL A 294 10.03 2.05 10.59
C VAL A 294 8.52 2.12 10.47
N GLU A 295 7.83 0.98 10.41
CA GLU A 295 6.37 0.91 10.40
C GLU A 295 5.77 1.44 11.69
N ALA A 296 6.38 1.17 12.84
CA ALA A 296 5.99 1.77 14.11
C ALA A 296 6.17 3.29 14.11
N LEU A 297 7.29 3.81 13.57
CA LEU A 297 7.51 5.25 13.43
C LEU A 297 6.55 5.91 12.44
N LEU A 298 6.21 5.25 11.33
CA LEU A 298 5.21 5.72 10.38
C LEU A 298 3.81 5.70 11.01
N SER A 299 3.47 4.63 11.72
CA SER A 299 2.20 4.52 12.45
C SER A 299 2.13 5.57 13.55
N GLN A 300 3.21 5.82 14.30
CA GLN A 300 3.28 6.90 15.26
C GLN A 300 3.26 8.29 14.61
N ALA A 301 3.80 8.47 13.40
CA ALA A 301 3.69 9.73 12.68
C ALA A 301 2.28 9.96 12.11
N ASP A 302 1.56 8.87 11.79
CA ASP A 302 0.17 8.88 11.36
C ASP A 302 -0.82 8.96 12.55
N GLU A 303 -0.50 8.37 13.71
CA GLU A 303 -1.21 8.43 15.00
C GLU A 303 -0.95 9.76 15.73
N ARG A 304 0.30 10.26 15.70
CA ARG A 304 0.66 11.67 15.96
C ARG A 304 0.39 12.55 14.73
N GLY A 305 -0.47 12.10 13.81
CA GLY A 305 -1.13 12.98 12.85
C GLY A 305 -1.60 14.22 13.61
N PRO A 306 -1.41 15.44 13.07
CA PRO A 306 -1.29 16.66 13.86
C PRO A 306 -2.40 16.68 14.90
N TYR A 307 -2.03 16.55 16.18
CA TYR A 307 -2.92 16.93 17.26
C TYR A 307 -3.40 18.32 16.88
N VAL A 308 -4.68 18.42 16.49
CA VAL A 308 -5.29 19.67 16.06
C VAL A 308 -5.51 20.42 17.36
N PRO A 309 -4.75 21.47 17.69
CA PRO A 309 -5.18 22.32 18.78
C PRO A 309 -6.60 22.79 18.44
N PRO A 310 -7.55 22.78 19.40
CA PRO A 310 -8.86 23.36 19.16
C PRO A 310 -8.65 24.77 18.62
N ALA A 311 -8.96 24.96 17.33
CA ALA A 311 -9.19 26.30 16.84
C ALA A 311 -10.53 26.65 17.47
N GLY A 312 -10.55 27.57 18.42
CA GLY A 312 -11.79 28.07 18.99
C GLY A 312 -12.75 28.50 17.88
N ARG A 313 -14.03 28.70 18.22
CA ARG A 313 -15.02 29.17 17.23
C ARG A 313 -14.93 30.68 17.06
N THR A 314 -15.03 31.13 15.82
CA THR A 314 -15.30 32.51 15.44
C THR A 314 -16.75 32.83 15.74
N ASP A 315 -16.98 33.96 16.43
CA ASP A 315 -18.31 34.44 16.76
C ASP A 315 -19.10 34.84 15.50
N ARG A 316 -20.43 34.66 15.57
CA ARG A 316 -21.34 34.91 14.44
C ARG A 316 -21.24 36.33 13.86
N ARG A 317 -20.95 37.34 14.69
CA ARG A 317 -20.73 38.73 14.23
C ARG A 317 -19.50 38.85 13.32
N ARG A 318 -18.41 38.14 13.64
CA ARG A 318 -17.19 38.15 12.83
C ARG A 318 -17.36 37.35 11.53
N ILE A 319 -18.10 36.25 11.58
CA ILE A 319 -18.50 35.52 10.37
C ILE A 319 -19.30 36.41 9.42
N GLY A 320 -20.26 37.19 9.95
CA GLY A 320 -21.01 38.19 9.17
C GLY A 320 -20.10 39.24 8.53
N ALA A 321 -19.20 39.85 9.32
CA ALA A 321 -18.25 40.83 8.78
C ALA A 321 -17.31 40.24 7.70
N ALA A 322 -16.87 39.00 7.86
CA ALA A 322 -16.06 38.30 6.86
C ALA A 322 -16.87 38.01 5.58
N ARG A 323 -18.14 37.64 5.70
CA ARG A 323 -19.06 37.48 4.58
C ARG A 323 -19.25 38.79 3.83
N ASP A 324 -19.54 39.87 4.55
CA ASP A 324 -19.72 41.21 3.97
C ASP A 324 -18.45 41.69 3.27
N ALA A 325 -17.27 41.36 3.80
CA ALA A 325 -16.00 41.68 3.16
C ALA A 325 -15.81 40.93 1.83
N ILE A 326 -16.21 39.65 1.76
CA ILE A 326 -16.16 38.84 0.52
C ILE A 326 -17.17 39.37 -0.50
N ASP A 327 -18.40 39.66 -0.08
CA ASP A 327 -19.47 40.14 -0.96
C ASP A 327 -19.20 41.58 -1.44
N GLY A 328 -18.57 42.41 -0.61
CA GLY A 328 -18.14 43.77 -0.94
C GLY A 328 -16.91 43.85 -1.86
N ASP A 329 -16.29 42.73 -2.20
CA ASP A 329 -15.19 42.65 -3.18
C ASP A 329 -15.72 42.06 -4.51
N PRO A 330 -15.93 42.90 -5.54
CA PRO A 330 -16.48 42.46 -6.81
C PRO A 330 -15.65 41.37 -7.49
N LEU A 331 -14.32 41.37 -7.29
CA LEU A 331 -13.43 40.37 -7.88
C LEU A 331 -13.52 39.04 -7.14
N ALA A 332 -13.53 39.06 -5.81
CA ALA A 332 -13.64 37.85 -5.00
C ALA A 332 -15.00 37.15 -5.20
N SER A 333 -16.08 37.94 -5.23
CA SER A 333 -17.43 37.45 -5.49
C SER A 333 -17.55 36.86 -6.91
N ALA A 334 -17.09 37.59 -7.93
CA ALA A 334 -17.11 37.10 -9.31
C ALA A 334 -16.27 35.83 -9.53
N LEU A 335 -15.10 35.71 -8.89
CA LEU A 335 -14.26 34.51 -8.98
C LEU A 335 -14.86 33.29 -8.28
N LEU A 336 -15.55 33.52 -7.16
CA LEU A 336 -16.22 32.46 -6.41
C LEU A 336 -17.41 31.90 -7.21
N ASP A 337 -18.21 32.78 -7.82
CA ASP A 337 -19.37 32.40 -8.64
C ASP A 337 -18.97 31.83 -10.01
N ALA A 338 -17.86 32.29 -10.61
CA ALA A 338 -17.36 31.76 -11.88
C ALA A 338 -16.77 30.33 -11.76
N TYR A 339 -16.55 29.80 -10.56
CA TYR A 339 -15.98 28.46 -10.39
C TYR A 339 -17.03 27.37 -10.73
N PRO A 340 -16.76 26.47 -11.69
CA PRO A 340 -17.75 25.55 -12.25
C PRO A 340 -18.06 24.32 -11.37
N GLY A 341 -17.79 24.38 -10.06
CA GLY A 341 -18.02 23.28 -9.12
C GLY A 341 -18.27 23.79 -7.70
N PRO A 342 -18.42 22.90 -6.70
CA PRO A 342 -18.62 23.34 -5.33
C PRO A 342 -17.40 24.07 -4.75
N ALA A 343 -17.60 25.27 -4.25
CA ALA A 343 -16.59 26.09 -3.59
C ALA A 343 -17.08 26.68 -2.27
N LEU A 344 -16.23 26.61 -1.25
CA LEU A 344 -16.45 27.11 0.11
C LEU A 344 -15.26 28.01 0.48
N VAL A 345 -15.54 29.20 1.01
CA VAL A 345 -14.54 30.07 1.64
C VAL A 345 -14.60 29.87 3.14
N LEU A 346 -13.44 29.63 3.75
CA LEU A 346 -13.29 29.34 5.17
C LEU A 346 -12.40 30.38 5.84
N ASP A 347 -12.71 30.70 7.09
CA ASP A 347 -11.86 31.54 7.94
C ASP A 347 -10.69 30.75 8.57
N ARG A 348 -9.90 31.42 9.41
CA ARG A 348 -8.76 30.81 10.13
C ARG A 348 -9.17 29.66 11.08
N ASN A 349 -10.40 29.69 11.57
CA ASN A 349 -10.99 28.68 12.44
C ASN A 349 -11.73 27.59 11.65
N ARG A 350 -11.58 27.59 10.32
CA ARG A 350 -12.10 26.63 9.33
C ARG A 350 -13.62 26.66 9.20
N GLN A 351 -14.26 27.77 9.61
CA GLN A 351 -15.70 27.97 9.51
C GLN A 351 -16.04 28.61 8.17
N ILE A 352 -17.16 28.18 7.60
CA ILE A 352 -17.67 28.66 6.32
C ILE A 352 -18.10 30.11 6.47
N VAL A 353 -17.54 30.97 5.63
CA VAL A 353 -17.88 32.40 5.53
C VAL A 353 -18.53 32.75 4.20
N ALA A 354 -18.33 31.95 3.14
CA ALA A 354 -19.02 32.12 1.87
C ALA A 354 -19.10 30.82 1.08
N VAL A 355 -20.10 30.72 0.20
CA VAL A 355 -20.36 29.59 -0.70
C VAL A 355 -20.83 30.08 -2.06
N ASN A 356 -20.41 29.40 -3.12
CA ASN A 356 -20.95 29.59 -4.48
C ASN A 356 -22.18 28.70 -4.74
N ASP A 357 -22.80 28.82 -5.93
CA ASP A 357 -23.95 28.00 -6.33
C ASP A 357 -23.67 26.49 -6.30
N GLY A 358 -22.47 26.07 -6.73
CA GLY A 358 -22.07 24.67 -6.64
C GLY A 358 -21.98 24.17 -5.20
N GLY A 359 -21.50 25.02 -4.28
CA GLY A 359 -21.43 24.75 -2.85
C GLY A 359 -22.82 24.62 -2.24
N ARG A 360 -23.75 25.51 -2.63
CA ARG A 360 -25.17 25.41 -2.24
C ARG A 360 -25.78 24.08 -2.66
N ALA A 361 -25.58 23.68 -3.92
CA ALA A 361 -26.08 22.42 -4.44
C ALA A 361 -25.52 21.21 -3.69
N LEU A 362 -24.24 21.26 -3.27
CA LEU A 362 -23.61 20.20 -2.49
C LEU A 362 -24.14 20.10 -1.06
N LEU A 363 -24.42 21.24 -0.42
CA LEU A 363 -24.95 21.29 0.96
C LEU A 363 -26.42 20.86 1.05
N GLY A 364 -27.14 20.83 -0.08
CA GLY A 364 -28.49 20.27 -0.17
C GLY A 364 -29.50 21.03 0.69
N SER A 365 -29.92 20.43 1.80
CA SER A 365 -31.00 20.92 2.67
C SER A 365 -30.61 22.04 3.63
N VAL A 366 -29.32 22.38 3.73
CA VAL A 366 -28.82 23.43 4.63
C VAL A 366 -28.86 24.76 3.88
N SER A 367 -29.59 25.74 4.41
CA SER A 367 -29.57 27.09 3.83
C SER A 367 -28.17 27.72 3.98
N ILE A 368 -27.84 28.70 3.13
CA ILE A 368 -26.54 29.40 3.22
C ILE A 368 -26.35 29.98 4.62
N ASP A 369 -27.38 30.63 5.17
CA ASP A 369 -27.34 31.27 6.48
C ASP A 369 -27.15 30.29 7.64
N GLU A 370 -27.60 29.04 7.48
CA GLU A 370 -27.36 27.94 8.42
C GLU A 370 -25.97 27.32 8.25
N ALA A 371 -25.42 27.33 7.02
CA ALA A 371 -24.08 26.84 6.75
C ALA A 371 -23.00 27.81 7.24
N LEU A 372 -23.27 29.11 7.29
CA LEU A 372 -22.35 30.12 7.78
C LEU A 372 -21.98 29.86 9.26
N GLY A 373 -20.67 29.83 9.54
CA GLY A 373 -20.15 29.54 10.87
C GLY A 373 -20.05 28.05 11.20
N LEU A 374 -20.59 27.15 10.37
CA LEU A 374 -20.31 25.72 10.44
C LEU A 374 -18.96 25.41 9.78
N ARG A 375 -18.32 24.32 10.19
CA ARG A 375 -17.19 23.74 9.49
C ARG A 375 -17.67 22.80 8.38
N PRO A 376 -16.88 22.52 7.33
CA PRO A 376 -17.29 21.67 6.21
C PRO A 376 -17.85 20.31 6.64
N GLY A 377 -17.23 19.66 7.63
CA GLY A 377 -17.73 18.36 8.12
C GLY A 377 -19.05 18.45 8.89
N GLU A 378 -19.36 19.57 9.53
CA GLU A 378 -20.68 19.79 10.17
C GLU A 378 -21.74 20.03 9.10
N ALA A 379 -21.43 20.89 8.13
CA ALA A 379 -22.34 21.22 7.03
C ALA A 379 -22.63 20.02 6.10
N LEU A 380 -21.66 19.11 5.93
CA LEU A 380 -21.80 17.87 5.14
C LEU A 380 -22.27 16.67 5.97
N GLY A 381 -22.57 16.84 7.26
CA GLY A 381 -23.11 15.78 8.11
C GLY A 381 -22.12 14.67 8.47
N CYS A 382 -20.84 14.97 8.64
CA CYS A 382 -19.81 14.00 9.05
C CYS A 382 -20.18 13.28 10.37
N PRO A 383 -20.07 11.95 10.48
CA PRO A 383 -20.37 11.21 11.71
C PRO A 383 -19.51 11.65 12.89
N ASN A 384 -18.26 12.04 12.59
CA ASN A 384 -17.27 12.47 13.59
C ASN A 384 -17.36 13.95 13.95
N ALA A 385 -18.32 14.69 13.37
CA ALA A 385 -18.45 16.12 13.59
C ALA A 385 -18.67 16.48 15.06
N ASP A 386 -19.36 15.66 15.85
CA ASP A 386 -19.69 15.96 17.26
C ASP A 386 -18.79 15.24 18.27
N CYS A 387 -17.71 14.59 17.82
CA CYS A 387 -16.87 13.76 18.68
C CYS A 387 -15.78 14.53 19.43
N GLY A 388 -15.71 15.85 19.30
CA GLY A 388 -14.70 16.71 19.92
C GLY A 388 -15.32 18.02 20.45
N PRO A 389 -14.64 18.71 21.37
CA PRO A 389 -15.19 19.86 22.11
C PRO A 389 -15.60 21.04 21.21
N ASP A 390 -14.96 21.21 20.05
CA ASP A 390 -15.25 22.27 19.07
C ASP A 390 -15.72 21.74 17.71
N GLY A 391 -16.33 20.55 17.71
CA GLY A 391 -16.94 19.97 16.54
C GLY A 391 -15.95 19.40 15.51
N CYS A 392 -16.25 19.55 14.22
CA CYS A 392 -15.46 18.97 13.14
C CYS A 392 -13.99 19.40 13.20
N GLY A 393 -13.07 18.43 13.14
CA GLY A 393 -11.62 18.67 13.22
C GLY A 393 -11.07 18.73 14.64
N ALA A 394 -11.89 18.53 15.68
CA ALA A 394 -11.48 18.58 17.09
C ALA A 394 -11.44 17.21 17.79
N SER A 395 -11.67 16.11 17.08
CA SER A 395 -11.60 14.75 17.63
C SER A 395 -10.37 13.99 17.12
N PRO A 396 -9.84 12.99 17.87
CA PRO A 396 -8.75 12.13 17.40
C PRO A 396 -9.05 11.43 16.06
N ALA A 397 -10.32 11.08 15.81
CA ALA A 397 -10.77 10.49 14.55
C ALA A 397 -10.56 11.42 13.33
N CYS A 398 -10.41 12.73 13.55
CA CYS A 398 -10.11 13.70 12.50
C CYS A 398 -8.65 13.69 12.04
N ALA A 399 -7.72 13.09 12.80
CA ALA A 399 -6.31 12.94 12.39
C ALA A 399 -6.18 12.05 11.14
N ALA A 400 -7.09 11.09 10.98
CA ALA A 400 -7.18 10.23 9.80
C ALA A 400 -8.04 10.83 8.65
N CYS A 401 -8.54 12.07 8.80
CA CYS A 401 -9.33 12.74 7.76
C CYS A 401 -8.43 13.50 6.79
N GLY A 402 -8.45 13.14 5.49
CA GLY A 402 -7.66 13.81 4.45
C GLY A 402 -7.90 15.32 4.39
N LEU A 403 -9.17 15.74 4.44
CA LEU A 403 -9.57 17.15 4.48
C LEU A 403 -9.16 17.83 5.80
N GLY A 404 -9.31 17.14 6.94
CA GLY A 404 -8.92 17.65 8.26
C GLY A 404 -7.42 17.96 8.35
N ARG A 405 -6.57 17.07 7.82
CA ARG A 405 -5.11 17.27 7.74
C ARG A 405 -4.74 18.46 6.87
N ALA A 406 -5.36 18.58 5.69
CA ALA A 406 -5.07 19.67 4.75
C ALA A 406 -5.47 21.04 5.32
N LEU A 407 -6.66 21.16 5.90
CA LEU A 407 -7.15 22.40 6.52
C LEU A 407 -6.29 22.81 7.73
N SER A 408 -5.86 21.84 8.55
CA SER A 408 -5.00 22.11 9.70
C SER A 408 -3.62 22.62 9.27
N ALA A 409 -2.96 21.94 8.32
CA ALA A 409 -1.67 22.37 7.80
C ALA A 409 -1.74 23.77 7.16
N ALA A 410 -2.86 24.13 6.51
CA ALA A 410 -3.05 25.44 5.90
C ALA A 410 -3.17 26.55 6.95
N SER A 411 -3.95 26.30 8.01
CA SER A 411 -4.12 27.25 9.12
C SER A 411 -2.82 27.51 9.91
N GLN A 412 -1.87 26.57 9.89
CA GLN A 412 -0.58 26.66 10.59
C GLN A 412 0.56 27.19 9.70
N GLY A 413 0.28 27.60 8.45
CA GLY A 413 1.31 28.06 7.52
C GLY A 413 2.33 26.97 7.11
N ARG A 414 2.01 25.69 7.33
CA ARG A 414 2.86 24.55 6.99
C ARG A 414 2.70 24.17 5.52
N PRO A 415 3.67 23.47 4.91
CA PRO A 415 3.52 22.91 3.56
C PRO A 415 2.30 21.98 3.51
N THR A 416 1.28 22.35 2.75
CA THR A 416 0.00 21.65 2.67
C THR A 416 -0.06 20.74 1.45
N PRO A 417 -0.68 19.55 1.55
CA PRO A 417 -1.24 18.90 0.40
C PRO A 417 -2.32 19.82 -0.17
N ARG A 418 -2.07 20.43 -1.33
CA ARG A 418 -3.05 21.28 -2.02
C ARG A 418 -4.21 20.50 -2.60
N HIS A 419 -4.09 19.17 -2.65
CA HIS A 419 -5.06 18.24 -3.20
C HIS A 419 -5.14 17.00 -2.30
N GLY A 420 -6.33 16.39 -2.21
CA GLY A 420 -6.52 15.13 -1.53
C GLY A 420 -7.90 14.55 -1.77
N GLU A 421 -8.12 13.33 -1.30
CA GLU A 421 -9.41 12.65 -1.37
C GLU A 421 -10.16 12.81 -0.04
N CYS A 422 -11.45 13.13 -0.12
CA CYS A 422 -12.36 13.22 1.00
C CYS A 422 -13.57 12.33 0.72
N ARG A 423 -13.68 11.21 1.44
CA ARG A 423 -14.86 10.34 1.41
C ARG A 423 -15.70 10.56 2.64
N LEU A 424 -16.90 11.11 2.44
CA LEU A 424 -17.85 11.41 3.52
C LEU A 424 -19.09 10.57 3.34
N ILE A 425 -19.57 9.99 4.43
CA ILE A 425 -20.92 9.44 4.51
C ILE A 425 -21.67 10.35 5.47
N GLY A 426 -22.55 11.18 4.91
CA GLY A 426 -23.35 12.14 5.68
C GLY A 426 -24.34 11.44 6.61
N ARG A 427 -24.70 12.11 7.69
CA ARG A 427 -25.83 11.76 8.57
C ARG A 427 -27.11 11.86 7.75
N GLY A 428 -27.61 10.72 7.28
CA GLY A 428 -28.73 10.62 6.33
C GLY A 428 -28.49 9.62 5.20
N GLY A 429 -27.26 9.11 5.03
CA GLY A 429 -26.95 8.07 4.04
C GLY A 429 -26.47 8.60 2.69
N SER A 430 -26.25 9.92 2.56
CA SER A 430 -25.59 10.53 1.41
C SER A 430 -24.10 10.17 1.42
N ALA A 431 -23.63 9.49 0.38
CA ALA A 431 -22.22 9.15 0.20
C ALA A 431 -21.58 10.12 -0.80
N PHE A 432 -20.57 10.85 -0.36
CA PHE A 432 -19.77 11.75 -1.18
C PHE A 432 -18.38 11.18 -1.37
N ASP A 433 -17.97 10.99 -2.63
CA ASP A 433 -16.59 10.70 -3.01
C ASP A 433 -16.01 11.95 -3.67
N LEU A 434 -15.34 12.79 -2.88
CA LEU A 434 -14.94 14.13 -3.28
C LEU A 434 -13.42 14.21 -3.40
N ASP A 435 -12.94 14.63 -4.56
CA ASP A 435 -11.60 15.21 -4.68
C ASP A 435 -11.67 16.65 -4.16
N PHE A 436 -10.83 17.00 -3.20
CA PHE A 436 -10.73 18.37 -2.71
C PHE A 436 -9.43 19.02 -3.16
N ARG A 437 -9.51 20.33 -3.41
CA ARG A 437 -8.36 21.21 -3.58
C ARG A 437 -8.47 22.39 -2.64
N LEU A 438 -7.39 22.68 -1.93
CA LEU A 438 -7.29 23.76 -0.96
C LEU A 438 -6.31 24.83 -1.45
N SER A 439 -6.80 26.08 -1.48
CA SER A 439 -6.03 27.26 -1.89
C SER A 439 -6.08 28.31 -0.78
N VAL A 440 -4.96 29.01 -0.54
CA VAL A 440 -4.91 30.10 0.46
C VAL A 440 -5.16 31.42 -0.26
N LEU A 441 -6.18 32.15 0.18
CA LEU A 441 -6.50 33.50 -0.30
C LEU A 441 -5.81 34.52 0.62
N ARG A 442 -4.70 35.09 0.14
CA ARG A 442 -3.98 36.15 0.86
C ARG A 442 -4.69 37.49 0.61
N ARG A 443 -5.68 37.80 1.45
CA ARG A 443 -6.30 39.13 1.53
C ARG A 443 -5.79 39.85 2.79
N ALA A 444 -5.85 41.18 2.77
CA ALA A 444 -5.64 42.01 3.96
C ALA A 444 -6.86 41.89 4.88
N ASP A 445 -6.97 40.78 5.60
CA ASP A 445 -7.92 40.60 6.70
C ASP A 445 -7.13 40.74 8.03
N PRO A 446 -7.58 41.58 8.98
CA PRO A 446 -6.96 41.71 10.30
C PRO A 446 -6.88 40.39 11.09
N ASP A 447 -7.72 39.39 10.80
CA ASP A 447 -7.77 38.10 11.51
C ASP A 447 -6.98 36.97 10.82
N GLY A 448 -6.44 37.17 9.61
CA GLY A 448 -5.59 36.20 8.88
C GLY A 448 -6.15 35.78 7.51
N PRO A 449 -5.40 34.98 6.71
CA PRO A 449 -5.80 34.64 5.34
C PRO A 449 -7.02 33.70 5.29
N PHE A 450 -7.91 33.93 4.33
CA PHE A 450 -9.00 33.01 4.03
C PHE A 450 -8.51 31.75 3.30
N LEU A 451 -9.24 30.66 3.43
CA LEU A 451 -8.99 29.41 2.72
C LEU A 451 -10.13 29.14 1.72
N LEU A 452 -9.78 28.93 0.44
CA LEU A 452 -10.72 28.49 -0.59
C LEU A 452 -10.64 26.96 -0.72
N LEU A 453 -11.71 26.29 -0.31
CA LEU A 453 -11.91 24.86 -0.50
C LEU A 453 -12.77 24.65 -1.76
N THR A 454 -12.20 24.02 -2.77
CA THR A 454 -12.91 23.59 -3.98
C THR A 454 -13.05 22.08 -3.96
N LEU A 455 -14.21 21.57 -4.39
CA LEU A 455 -14.56 20.16 -4.35
C LEU A 455 -14.96 19.69 -5.75
N ARG A 456 -14.72 18.42 -6.05
CA ARG A 456 -15.13 17.76 -7.29
C ARG A 456 -15.64 16.37 -6.97
N ASP A 457 -16.75 15.98 -7.58
CA ASP A 457 -17.22 14.59 -7.51
C ASP A 457 -16.28 13.65 -8.30
N ALA A 458 -15.71 12.68 -7.59
CA ALA A 458 -14.79 11.68 -8.10
C ALA A 458 -15.43 10.28 -8.26
N GLY A 459 -16.71 10.14 -7.89
CA GLY A 459 -17.39 8.86 -7.71
C GLY A 459 -17.20 7.88 -8.87
N ASP A 460 -17.43 8.30 -10.12
CA ASP A 460 -17.44 7.38 -11.26
C ASP A 460 -16.08 6.79 -11.65
N ARG A 461 -14.96 7.48 -11.37
CA ARG A 461 -13.63 6.97 -11.70
C ARG A 461 -13.15 5.96 -10.66
N HIS A 462 -13.25 6.28 -9.38
CA HIS A 462 -12.86 5.37 -8.31
C HIS A 462 -13.79 4.16 -8.20
N ARG A 463 -15.09 4.32 -8.52
CA ARG A 463 -16.06 3.20 -8.64
C ARG A 463 -15.61 2.15 -9.68
N ARG A 464 -15.20 2.59 -10.88
CA ARG A 464 -14.73 1.68 -11.95
C ARG A 464 -13.47 0.93 -11.57
N ASP A 465 -12.53 1.61 -10.91
CA ASP A 465 -11.26 1.00 -10.51
C ASP A 465 -11.42 -0.06 -9.41
N VAL A 466 -12.32 0.15 -8.45
CA VAL A 466 -12.62 -0.83 -7.39
C VAL A 466 -13.35 -2.04 -7.96
N ILE A 467 -14.35 -1.83 -8.82
CA ILE A 467 -15.10 -2.91 -9.49
C ILE A 467 -14.14 -3.73 -10.36
N ALA A 468 -13.30 -3.07 -11.18
CA ALA A 468 -12.36 -3.75 -12.06
C ALA A 468 -11.35 -4.61 -11.29
N ARG A 469 -10.82 -4.13 -10.16
CA ARG A 469 -9.90 -4.89 -9.31
C ARG A 469 -10.58 -6.06 -8.60
N SER A 470 -11.79 -5.86 -8.07
CA SER A 470 -12.54 -6.93 -7.38
C SER A 470 -12.94 -8.05 -8.34
N LEU A 471 -13.35 -7.71 -9.57
CA LEU A 471 -13.63 -8.69 -10.63
C LEU A 471 -12.37 -9.45 -11.05
N LEU A 472 -11.23 -8.76 -11.16
CA LEU A 472 -9.96 -9.39 -11.49
C LEU A 472 -9.53 -10.41 -10.41
N ASP A 473 -9.66 -10.04 -9.14
CA ASP A 473 -9.36 -10.93 -8.02
C ASP A 473 -10.29 -12.16 -7.99
N ALA A 474 -11.58 -11.97 -8.28
CA ALA A 474 -12.53 -13.09 -8.36
C ALA A 474 -12.24 -14.03 -9.53
N LEU A 475 -11.81 -13.50 -10.68
CA LEU A 475 -11.33 -14.29 -11.82
C LEU A 475 -10.09 -15.11 -11.44
N LEU A 476 -9.16 -14.53 -10.67
CA LEU A 476 -7.96 -15.22 -10.20
C LEU A 476 -8.27 -16.28 -9.14
N ASP A 477 -9.20 -16.02 -8.22
CA ASP A 477 -9.67 -17.00 -7.24
C ASP A 477 -10.39 -18.17 -7.92
N ALA A 478 -11.26 -17.90 -8.90
CA ALA A 478 -11.92 -18.91 -9.72
C ALA A 478 -10.91 -19.77 -10.52
N ALA A 479 -9.91 -19.13 -11.14
CA ALA A 479 -8.82 -19.84 -11.84
C ALA A 479 -7.98 -20.71 -10.87
N SER A 480 -7.85 -20.28 -9.61
CA SER A 480 -7.14 -21.03 -8.56
C SER A 480 -7.93 -22.25 -8.08
N LEU A 481 -9.26 -22.15 -7.99
CA LEU A 481 -10.16 -23.29 -7.73
C LEU A 481 -10.09 -24.35 -8.83
N VAL A 482 -10.00 -23.95 -10.10
CA VAL A 482 -9.82 -24.87 -11.25
C VAL A 482 -8.45 -25.56 -11.22
N ARG A 483 -7.41 -24.94 -10.64
CA ARG A 483 -6.03 -25.45 -10.61
C ARG A 483 -5.65 -26.22 -9.32
N ALA A 484 -6.55 -26.32 -8.34
CA ALA A 484 -6.28 -26.99 -7.06
C ALA A 484 -5.90 -28.49 -7.26
N PRO A 485 -4.92 -29.03 -6.50
CA PRO A 485 -4.48 -30.42 -6.58
C PRO A 485 -5.55 -31.35 -5.99
N GLY A 486 -6.52 -31.67 -6.84
CA GLY A 486 -7.70 -32.49 -6.57
C GLY A 486 -8.62 -32.55 -7.79
N GLY A 487 -8.57 -31.54 -8.68
CA GLY A 487 -9.28 -31.55 -9.96
C GLY A 487 -8.48 -32.13 -11.14
N ARG A 488 -7.20 -32.50 -10.94
CA ARG A 488 -6.29 -32.88 -12.02
C ARG A 488 -6.15 -34.38 -12.30
N SER A 489 -6.72 -35.27 -11.48
CA SER A 489 -6.53 -36.72 -11.67
C SER A 489 -7.67 -37.45 -12.39
N ASP A 490 -8.71 -36.76 -12.88
CA ASP A 490 -9.88 -37.47 -13.47
C ASP A 490 -10.32 -36.98 -14.86
N LEU A 491 -9.55 -36.09 -15.49
CA LEU A 491 -9.90 -35.51 -16.80
C LEU A 491 -9.18 -36.14 -18.00
N ALA A 492 -8.31 -37.13 -17.79
CA ALA A 492 -7.59 -37.82 -18.87
C ALA A 492 -8.16 -39.19 -19.29
N PRO A 493 -8.82 -40.00 -18.41
CA PRO A 493 -9.39 -41.28 -18.87
C PRO A 493 -10.88 -41.25 -19.22
N ARG A 494 -11.66 -40.22 -18.85
CA ARG A 494 -13.14 -40.30 -18.85
C ARG A 494 -13.86 -39.83 -20.12
N LEU A 495 -13.15 -39.40 -21.16
CA LEU A 495 -13.77 -38.98 -22.43
C LEU A 495 -14.16 -40.14 -23.37
N ARG A 496 -14.11 -41.41 -22.93
CA ARG A 496 -14.48 -42.58 -23.75
C ARG A 496 -15.75 -43.32 -23.33
N SER A 497 -16.44 -42.93 -22.26
CA SER A 497 -17.66 -43.61 -21.83
C SER A 497 -18.74 -42.58 -21.48
N GLY A 498 -19.80 -42.55 -22.29
CA GLY A 498 -20.96 -41.70 -22.06
C GLY A 498 -21.60 -41.97 -20.69
N GLY A 499 -21.75 -40.91 -19.90
CA GLY A 499 -22.43 -40.86 -18.61
C GLY A 499 -22.30 -39.46 -18.00
N ALA A 500 -23.43 -38.78 -17.76
CA ALA A 500 -23.53 -37.37 -17.36
C ALA A 500 -22.97 -37.04 -15.94
N PRO A 501 -22.98 -35.75 -15.50
CA PRO A 501 -22.29 -34.58 -16.02
C PRO A 501 -21.13 -34.12 -15.08
N ALA A 502 -20.24 -33.27 -15.58
CA ALA A 502 -19.01 -32.82 -14.92
C ALA A 502 -19.21 -31.76 -13.81
N PRO A 503 -18.54 -31.87 -12.64
CA PRO A 503 -18.44 -30.75 -11.69
C PRO A 503 -16.97 -30.40 -11.39
N PRO A 504 -16.39 -29.44 -12.13
CA PRO A 504 -15.68 -28.33 -11.47
C PRO A 504 -15.92 -26.94 -12.09
N LEU A 505 -16.57 -26.85 -13.26
CA LEU A 505 -16.83 -25.58 -13.97
C LEU A 505 -18.01 -24.78 -13.37
N SER A 506 -18.99 -25.45 -12.76
CA SER A 506 -20.17 -24.78 -12.17
C SER A 506 -19.83 -23.95 -10.94
N ALA A 507 -19.00 -24.47 -10.02
CA ALA A 507 -18.66 -23.77 -8.77
C ALA A 507 -17.85 -22.49 -8.99
N ALA A 508 -16.95 -22.48 -9.99
CA ALA A 508 -16.20 -21.28 -10.37
C ALA A 508 -17.10 -20.24 -11.05
N GLY A 509 -18.04 -20.67 -11.89
CA GLY A 509 -19.04 -19.80 -12.50
C GLY A 509 -20.01 -19.21 -11.49
N GLU A 510 -20.46 -20.01 -10.52
CA GLU A 510 -21.32 -19.57 -9.41
C GLU A 510 -20.61 -18.56 -8.51
N ALA A 511 -19.32 -18.77 -8.19
CA ALA A 511 -18.55 -17.81 -7.40
C ALA A 511 -18.36 -16.46 -8.11
N LEU A 512 -18.13 -16.47 -9.43
CA LEU A 512 -18.02 -15.24 -10.23
C LEU A 512 -19.37 -14.52 -10.35
N LEU A 513 -20.45 -15.26 -10.56
CA LEU A 513 -21.81 -14.73 -10.61
C LEU A 513 -22.21 -14.13 -9.25
N GLU A 514 -21.90 -14.80 -8.13
CA GLU A 514 -22.11 -14.28 -6.78
C GLU A 514 -21.39 -12.94 -6.57
N GLU A 515 -20.16 -12.80 -7.07
CA GLU A 515 -19.37 -11.57 -6.95
C GLU A 515 -19.92 -10.44 -7.85
N VAL A 516 -20.33 -10.74 -9.09
CA VAL A 516 -20.95 -9.75 -9.98
C VAL A 516 -22.26 -9.23 -9.40
N LEU A 517 -23.13 -10.13 -8.95
CA LEU A 517 -24.37 -9.78 -8.26
C LEU A 517 -24.09 -9.08 -6.92
N PHE A 518 -22.91 -9.28 -6.32
CA PHE A 518 -22.50 -8.55 -5.13
C PHE A 518 -22.29 -7.07 -5.43
N HIS A 519 -21.48 -6.77 -6.45
CA HIS A 519 -21.23 -5.39 -6.87
C HIS A 519 -22.49 -4.70 -7.38
N GLN A 520 -23.37 -5.42 -8.09
CA GLN A 520 -24.64 -4.86 -8.56
C GLN A 520 -25.53 -4.42 -7.37
N HIS A 521 -25.81 -5.32 -6.42
CA HIS A 521 -26.66 -4.92 -5.27
C HIS A 521 -25.99 -3.88 -4.38
N LEU A 522 -24.65 -3.85 -4.30
CA LEU A 522 -23.95 -2.79 -3.57
C LEU A 522 -24.13 -1.44 -4.28
N LEU A 523 -24.04 -1.40 -5.61
CA LEU A 523 -24.31 -0.21 -6.40
C LEU A 523 -25.74 0.28 -6.22
N ASP A 524 -26.72 -0.60 -6.36
CA ASP A 524 -28.13 -0.28 -6.17
C ASP A 524 -28.39 0.20 -4.72
N ALA A 525 -27.69 -0.37 -3.73
CA ALA A 525 -27.82 0.00 -2.33
C ALA A 525 -27.15 1.34 -1.98
N GLU A 526 -26.06 1.68 -2.67
CA GLU A 526 -25.37 2.97 -2.53
C GLU A 526 -26.14 4.08 -3.27
N SER A 527 -26.72 3.80 -4.44
CA SER A 527 -27.57 4.73 -5.22
C SER A 527 -28.96 4.93 -4.61
N GLY A 528 -29.37 4.07 -3.69
CA GLY A 528 -30.70 4.11 -3.08
C GLY A 528 -31.80 3.45 -3.94
N GLU A 529 -31.43 2.83 -5.05
CA GLU A 529 -32.34 2.17 -6.00
C GLU A 529 -32.69 0.72 -5.61
N PHE A 530 -31.95 0.13 -4.65
CA PHE A 530 -32.18 -1.24 -4.20
C PHE A 530 -33.54 -1.42 -3.51
N GLN A 531 -34.29 -2.44 -3.93
CA GLN A 531 -35.60 -2.80 -3.40
C GLN A 531 -35.51 -4.14 -2.64
N PRO A 532 -35.67 -4.16 -1.30
CA PRO A 532 -35.63 -5.40 -0.53
C PRO A 532 -36.82 -6.31 -0.83
N VAL A 533 -36.56 -7.60 -0.97
CA VAL A 533 -37.58 -8.64 -1.13
C VAL A 533 -37.83 -9.31 0.22
N TRP A 534 -39.05 -9.19 0.75
CA TRP A 534 -39.36 -9.64 2.11
C TRP A 534 -39.96 -11.05 2.13
N GLU A 535 -39.20 -12.02 2.64
CA GLU A 535 -39.59 -13.44 2.72
C GLU A 535 -39.45 -13.97 4.16
N ASP A 536 -40.18 -15.04 4.49
CA ASP A 536 -40.01 -15.74 5.76
C ASP A 536 -38.81 -16.68 5.69
N VAL A 537 -37.72 -16.31 6.36
CA VAL A 537 -36.44 -17.02 6.30
C VAL A 537 -36.25 -17.90 7.53
N ASP A 538 -36.00 -19.19 7.32
CA ASP A 538 -35.52 -20.10 8.36
C ASP A 538 -34.03 -19.84 8.62
N LEU A 539 -33.73 -19.26 9.78
CA LEU A 539 -32.38 -18.80 10.09
C LEU A 539 -31.39 -19.95 10.28
N ARG A 540 -31.88 -21.12 10.70
CA ARG A 540 -31.05 -22.31 10.84
C ARG A 540 -30.58 -22.79 9.48
N THR A 541 -31.49 -22.83 8.51
CA THR A 541 -31.21 -23.21 7.12
C THR A 541 -30.21 -22.25 6.49
N LEU A 542 -30.45 -20.93 6.64
CA LEU A 542 -29.54 -19.89 6.16
C LEU A 542 -28.12 -20.04 6.73
N CYS A 543 -27.97 -20.22 8.04
CA CYS A 543 -26.65 -20.36 8.67
C CYS A 543 -25.94 -21.64 8.22
N VAL A 544 -26.66 -22.76 8.11
CA VAL A 544 -26.10 -24.04 7.65
C VAL A 544 -25.58 -23.94 6.22
N GLU A 545 -26.31 -23.26 5.33
CA GLU A 545 -25.89 -23.04 3.95
C GLU A 545 -24.64 -22.16 3.85
N ILE A 546 -24.59 -21.04 4.60
CA ILE A 546 -23.38 -20.21 4.71
C ILE A 546 -22.20 -21.05 5.18
N GLY A 547 -22.40 -21.89 6.19
CA GLY A 547 -21.35 -22.76 6.72
C GLY A 547 -20.89 -23.83 5.72
N ARG A 548 -21.77 -24.37 4.87
CA ARG A 548 -21.37 -25.30 3.80
C ARG A 548 -20.52 -24.59 2.75
N GLY A 549 -20.96 -23.43 2.26
CA GLY A 549 -20.23 -22.68 1.24
C GLY A 549 -18.85 -22.19 1.68
N LEU A 550 -18.71 -21.82 2.96
CA LEU A 550 -17.41 -21.40 3.50
C LEU A 550 -16.45 -22.56 3.79
N ARG A 551 -16.96 -23.77 4.04
CA ARG A 551 -16.11 -24.98 4.20
C ARG A 551 -15.46 -25.40 2.88
N SER A 552 -16.12 -25.20 1.75
CA SER A 552 -15.57 -25.42 0.41
C SER A 552 -14.65 -24.29 -0.08
N HIS A 553 -14.59 -23.17 0.64
CA HIS A 553 -13.80 -21.99 0.27
C HIS A 553 -12.38 -22.05 0.89
N PRO A 554 -11.32 -21.54 0.22
CA PRO A 554 -9.94 -21.56 0.74
C PRO A 554 -9.78 -20.95 2.14
N VAL A 555 -10.61 -19.96 2.47
CA VAL A 555 -10.64 -19.31 3.80
C VAL A 555 -11.04 -20.27 4.93
N GLY A 556 -11.88 -21.27 4.64
CA GLY A 556 -12.30 -22.27 5.61
C GLY A 556 -11.33 -23.44 5.77
N ALA A 557 -10.31 -23.56 4.91
CA ALA A 557 -9.37 -24.67 4.93
C ALA A 557 -8.59 -24.70 6.27
N GLY A 558 -8.68 -25.84 6.97
CA GLY A 558 -8.00 -26.06 8.25
C GLY A 558 -8.62 -25.35 9.46
N ARG A 559 -9.79 -24.71 9.36
CA ARG A 559 -10.47 -24.01 10.46
C ARG A 559 -11.80 -24.66 10.82
N ARG A 560 -12.24 -24.54 12.08
CA ARG A 560 -13.52 -25.11 12.55
C ARG A 560 -14.60 -24.04 12.60
N LEU A 561 -15.79 -24.34 12.09
CA LEU A 561 -16.97 -23.48 12.17
C LEU A 561 -18.08 -24.20 12.94
N ARG A 562 -18.51 -23.64 14.07
CA ARG A 562 -19.58 -24.17 14.91
C ARG A 562 -20.80 -23.24 14.84
N ILE A 563 -21.96 -23.78 14.50
CA ILE A 563 -23.21 -23.02 14.37
C ILE A 563 -24.19 -23.49 15.44
N ARG A 564 -24.66 -22.57 16.29
CA ARG A 564 -25.73 -22.81 17.27
C ARG A 564 -26.93 -21.94 16.89
N CYS A 565 -28.01 -22.59 16.46
CA CYS A 565 -29.25 -21.92 16.10
C CYS A 565 -30.44 -22.79 16.54
N PRO A 566 -31.40 -22.24 17.32
CA PRO A 566 -32.65 -22.90 17.69
C PRO A 566 -33.41 -23.42 16.47
N LYS A 567 -34.12 -24.54 16.63
CA LYS A 567 -34.99 -25.07 15.57
C LYS A 567 -36.24 -24.20 15.46
N GLY A 568 -36.70 -23.93 14.23
CA GLY A 568 -37.95 -23.23 13.96
C GLY A 568 -37.91 -21.70 14.12
N LEU A 569 -36.73 -21.11 14.35
CA LEU A 569 -36.59 -19.65 14.41
C LEU A 569 -36.68 -19.07 12.98
N ARG A 570 -37.78 -18.37 12.71
CA ARG A 570 -38.06 -17.72 11.42
C ARG A 570 -38.07 -16.21 11.57
N LEU A 571 -37.62 -15.53 10.53
CA LEU A 571 -37.57 -14.07 10.47
C LEU A 571 -38.02 -13.60 9.10
N ARG A 572 -38.98 -12.67 9.07
CA ARG A 572 -39.39 -12.01 7.83
C ARG A 572 -38.37 -10.94 7.43
N THR A 573 -37.56 -11.21 6.43
CA THR A 573 -36.39 -10.40 6.06
C THR A 573 -36.03 -10.60 4.58
N ASP A 574 -35.05 -9.85 4.09
CA ASP A 574 -34.47 -10.11 2.78
C ASP A 574 -33.42 -11.24 2.87
N PRO A 575 -33.67 -12.41 2.26
CA PRO A 575 -32.80 -13.57 2.39
C PRO A 575 -31.41 -13.32 1.78
N ILE A 576 -31.30 -12.45 0.77
CA ILE A 576 -30.05 -12.14 0.08
C ILE A 576 -29.21 -11.21 0.95
N LEU A 577 -29.80 -10.11 1.43
CA LEU A 577 -29.11 -9.14 2.27
C LEU A 577 -28.67 -9.75 3.60
N LEU A 578 -29.55 -10.48 4.27
CA LEU A 578 -29.23 -11.12 5.54
C LEU A 578 -28.13 -12.18 5.37
N ARG A 579 -28.24 -13.04 4.33
CA ARG A 579 -27.21 -14.04 4.03
C ARG A 579 -25.86 -13.39 3.80
N ARG A 580 -25.82 -12.27 3.06
CA ARG A 580 -24.58 -11.55 2.77
C ARG A 580 -23.96 -10.92 4.01
N ALA A 581 -24.76 -10.23 4.82
CA ALA A 581 -24.29 -9.63 6.06
C ALA A 581 -23.67 -10.71 6.97
N VAL A 582 -24.39 -11.82 7.21
CA VAL A 582 -23.89 -12.93 8.03
C VAL A 582 -22.66 -13.60 7.40
N LYS A 583 -22.68 -13.89 6.09
CA LYS A 583 -21.54 -14.51 5.37
C LYS A 583 -20.27 -13.65 5.49
N ASN A 584 -20.38 -12.33 5.38
CA ASN A 584 -19.24 -11.42 5.49
C ASN A 584 -18.66 -11.37 6.91
N LEU A 585 -19.50 -11.41 7.94
CA LEU A 585 -19.03 -11.49 9.33
C LEU A 585 -18.32 -12.82 9.61
N VAL A 586 -18.89 -13.93 9.18
CA VAL A 586 -18.30 -15.27 9.36
C VAL A 586 -16.99 -15.40 8.59
N ARG A 587 -16.93 -14.88 7.36
CA ARG A 587 -15.70 -14.85 6.57
C ARG A 587 -14.62 -14.02 7.27
N ASN A 588 -14.95 -12.82 7.74
CA ASN A 588 -13.99 -11.97 8.44
C ASN A 588 -13.44 -12.64 9.71
N ALA A 589 -14.32 -13.26 10.50
CA ALA A 589 -13.96 -14.03 11.68
C ALA A 589 -13.04 -15.23 11.35
N LEU A 590 -13.31 -15.95 10.26
CA LEU A 590 -12.47 -17.07 9.79
C LEU A 590 -11.10 -16.60 9.29
N GLU A 591 -11.05 -15.49 8.56
CA GLU A 591 -9.79 -14.92 8.05
C GLU A 591 -8.88 -14.45 9.17
N ALA A 592 -9.44 -13.98 10.29
CA ALA A 592 -8.68 -13.61 11.47
C ALA A 592 -8.09 -14.83 12.21
N CYS A 593 -8.68 -16.02 12.08
CA CYS A 593 -8.27 -17.21 12.81
C CYS A 593 -7.03 -17.90 12.23
N GLU A 594 -6.23 -18.51 13.10
CA GLU A 594 -5.19 -19.46 12.73
C GLU A 594 -5.79 -20.85 12.40
N PRO A 595 -5.10 -21.69 11.61
CA PRO A 595 -5.51 -23.08 11.40
C PRO A 595 -5.73 -23.82 12.73
N GLY A 596 -6.82 -24.56 12.84
CA GLY A 596 -7.23 -25.31 14.05
C GLY A 596 -8.13 -24.53 15.01
N GLN A 597 -8.20 -23.20 14.91
CA GLN A 597 -9.08 -22.38 15.74
C GLN A 597 -10.56 -22.51 15.31
N THR A 598 -11.47 -22.18 16.24
CA THR A 598 -12.92 -22.35 16.04
C THR A 598 -13.62 -21.00 16.00
N VAL A 599 -14.38 -20.74 14.94
CA VAL A 599 -15.34 -19.63 14.85
C VAL A 599 -16.71 -20.15 15.27
N THR A 600 -17.41 -19.41 16.11
CA THR A 600 -18.76 -19.77 16.59
C THR A 600 -19.79 -18.78 16.06
N VAL A 601 -20.88 -19.29 15.49
CA VAL A 601 -22.05 -18.51 15.08
C VAL A 601 -23.21 -18.88 15.99
N ASP A 602 -23.60 -17.98 16.88
CA ASP A 602 -24.72 -18.15 17.79
C ASP A 602 -25.90 -17.28 17.32
N VAL A 603 -27.06 -17.88 17.12
CA VAL A 603 -28.30 -17.20 16.71
C VAL A 603 -29.32 -17.34 17.83
N ALA A 604 -29.90 -16.24 18.29
CA ALA A 604 -30.89 -16.25 19.36
C ALA A 604 -31.97 -15.17 19.17
N PRO A 605 -33.19 -15.39 19.68
CA PRO A 605 -34.16 -14.32 19.87
C PRO A 605 -33.56 -13.20 20.72
N TYR A 606 -33.87 -11.96 20.38
CA TYR A 606 -33.44 -10.75 21.06
C TYR A 606 -34.69 -9.90 21.40
N PRO A 607 -34.68 -9.07 22.45
CA PRO A 607 -35.83 -8.25 22.85
C PRO A 607 -36.49 -7.50 21.69
N GLU A 608 -37.77 -7.13 21.87
CA GLU A 608 -38.57 -6.38 20.89
C GLU A 608 -38.84 -7.13 19.57
N ASP A 609 -39.09 -8.45 19.66
CA ASP A 609 -39.39 -9.31 18.51
C ASP A 609 -38.28 -9.24 17.45
N SER A 610 -37.02 -9.29 17.88
CA SER A 610 -35.85 -9.22 16.99
C SER A 610 -35.00 -10.48 17.09
N VAL A 611 -34.10 -10.68 16.14
CA VAL A 611 -33.13 -11.78 16.18
C VAL A 611 -31.72 -11.21 16.17
N GLU A 612 -30.87 -11.78 17.03
CA GLU A 612 -29.45 -11.49 17.06
C GLU A 612 -28.64 -12.67 16.52
N VAL A 613 -27.70 -12.37 15.61
CA VAL A 613 -26.68 -13.29 15.13
C VAL A 613 -25.33 -12.80 15.65
N ARG A 614 -24.66 -13.60 16.47
CA ARG A 614 -23.32 -13.34 16.99
C ARG A 614 -22.30 -14.24 16.31
N VAL A 615 -21.18 -13.67 15.86
CA VAL A 615 -20.05 -14.38 15.25
C VAL A 615 -18.82 -14.12 16.09
N HIS A 616 -18.28 -15.17 16.72
CA HIS A 616 -17.13 -15.09 17.62
C HIS A 616 -15.89 -15.74 17.03
N ASN A 617 -14.74 -15.06 17.14
CA ASN A 617 -13.41 -15.61 16.89
C ASN A 617 -12.47 -15.33 18.09
N PRO A 618 -11.49 -16.20 18.36
CA PRO A 618 -10.60 -16.08 19.53
C PRO A 618 -9.56 -14.97 19.42
N GLN A 619 -9.35 -14.40 18.23
CA GLN A 619 -8.31 -13.38 18.00
C GLN A 619 -8.83 -12.00 18.38
N ALA A 620 -8.03 -11.27 19.15
CA ALA A 620 -8.34 -9.90 19.54
C ALA A 620 -7.89 -8.91 18.46
N MET A 621 -8.73 -7.94 18.19
CA MET A 621 -8.48 -6.92 17.18
C MET A 621 -7.56 -5.81 17.73
N PRO A 622 -6.48 -5.47 17.01
CA PRO A 622 -5.61 -4.35 17.38
C PRO A 622 -6.38 -3.01 17.46
N PRO A 623 -5.99 -2.06 18.33
CA PRO A 623 -6.68 -0.77 18.49
C PRO A 623 -6.82 0.02 17.18
N THR A 624 -5.80 0.03 16.34
CA THR A 624 -5.78 0.71 15.03
C THR A 624 -6.80 0.14 14.04
N VAL A 625 -7.09 -1.16 14.15
CA VAL A 625 -8.07 -1.88 13.32
C VAL A 625 -9.49 -1.61 13.81
N ARG A 626 -9.69 -1.52 15.13
CA ARG A 626 -10.98 -1.29 15.79
C ARG A 626 -11.71 -0.05 15.27
N GLU A 627 -10.97 1.02 15.00
CA GLU A 627 -11.54 2.30 14.54
C GLU A 627 -11.95 2.32 13.07
N GLN A 628 -11.62 1.26 12.31
CA GLN A 628 -11.71 1.24 10.85
C GLN A 628 -12.59 0.11 10.28
N VAL A 629 -13.06 -0.83 11.11
CA VAL A 629 -13.77 -2.09 10.77
C VAL A 629 -15.04 -1.97 9.92
N PHE A 630 -15.63 -0.79 9.80
CA PHE A 630 -16.80 -0.54 8.93
C PHE A 630 -16.55 0.52 7.83
N ARG A 631 -15.30 0.93 7.62
CA ARG A 631 -14.93 1.87 6.55
C ARG A 631 -14.74 1.10 5.24
N ARG A 632 -15.32 1.60 4.14
CA ARG A 632 -15.31 1.01 2.78
C ARG A 632 -13.91 0.64 2.25
N SER A 633 -12.85 1.27 2.77
CA SER A 633 -11.47 1.12 2.29
C SER A 633 -10.52 0.39 3.25
N PHE A 634 -11.01 -0.17 4.37
CA PHE A 634 -10.15 -0.77 5.37
C PHE A 634 -10.07 -2.30 5.26
N SER A 635 -8.89 -2.82 4.95
CA SER A 635 -8.58 -4.25 4.93
C SER A 635 -7.47 -4.54 5.94
N THR A 636 -7.63 -5.60 6.73
CA THR A 636 -6.61 -6.07 7.70
C THR A 636 -5.43 -6.80 7.06
N LYS A 637 -5.33 -6.82 5.72
CA LYS A 637 -4.31 -7.57 4.99
C LYS A 637 -3.27 -6.65 4.35
N ALA A 638 -2.00 -7.06 4.45
CA ALA A 638 -0.85 -6.44 3.78
C ALA A 638 -0.95 -6.43 2.24
N ALA A 639 -1.89 -7.18 1.66
CA ALA A 639 -2.28 -7.08 0.26
C ALA A 639 -3.62 -6.31 0.18
N GLY A 640 -3.55 -5.05 -0.25
CA GLY A 640 -4.70 -4.15 -0.36
C GLY A 640 -5.82 -4.73 -1.23
N GLY A 641 -6.88 -5.21 -0.57
CA GLY A 641 -8.11 -5.65 -1.20
C GLY A 641 -9.08 -6.18 -0.13
N ARG A 642 -10.38 -5.93 -0.30
CA ARG A 642 -11.51 -6.48 0.48
C ARG A 642 -12.03 -5.72 1.72
N GLY A 643 -11.80 -4.41 1.84
CA GLY A 643 -12.47 -3.59 2.88
C GLY A 643 -13.98 -3.35 2.68
N VAL A 644 -14.52 -3.79 1.55
CA VAL A 644 -15.92 -3.55 1.15
C VAL A 644 -16.91 -4.46 1.91
N GLY A 645 -16.48 -5.64 2.40
CA GLY A 645 -17.38 -6.67 2.92
C GLY A 645 -18.14 -6.29 4.19
N LEU A 646 -17.45 -5.78 5.22
CA LEU A 646 -18.07 -5.35 6.48
C LEU A 646 -18.82 -4.02 6.31
N HIS A 647 -18.33 -3.14 5.44
CA HIS A 647 -19.02 -1.91 5.08
C HIS A 647 -20.38 -2.19 4.41
N ALA A 648 -20.40 -3.06 3.40
CA ALA A 648 -21.62 -3.50 2.72
C ALA A 648 -22.58 -4.20 3.70
N ALA A 649 -22.06 -5.04 4.61
CA ALA A 649 -22.88 -5.67 5.65
C ALA A 649 -23.58 -4.63 6.53
N ARG A 650 -22.87 -3.57 6.93
CA ARG A 650 -23.44 -2.47 7.70
C ARG A 650 -24.51 -1.70 6.93
N LEU A 651 -24.23 -1.34 5.67
CA LEU A 651 -25.18 -0.66 4.80
C LEU A 651 -26.48 -1.48 4.64
N PHE A 652 -26.37 -2.78 4.33
CA PHE A 652 -27.53 -3.65 4.18
C PHE A 652 -28.34 -3.79 5.48
N VAL A 653 -27.67 -3.98 6.61
CA VAL A 653 -28.35 -4.17 7.90
C VAL A 653 -29.01 -2.88 8.38
N GLU A 654 -28.28 -1.77 8.46
CA GLU A 654 -28.79 -0.52 9.04
C GLU A 654 -29.79 0.20 8.13
N ARG A 655 -29.56 0.22 6.81
CA ARG A 655 -30.39 0.98 5.87
C ARG A 655 -31.58 0.19 5.35
N TYR A 656 -31.40 -1.07 5.01
CA TYR A 656 -32.41 -1.86 4.28
C TYR A 656 -33.17 -2.84 5.17
N LEU A 657 -32.47 -3.52 6.09
CA LEU A 657 -33.09 -4.46 7.02
C LEU A 657 -33.66 -3.78 8.28
N GLY A 658 -33.35 -2.50 8.51
CA GLY A 658 -33.77 -1.75 9.71
C GLY A 658 -33.16 -2.29 11.00
N GLY A 659 -32.03 -2.99 10.89
CA GLY A 659 -31.31 -3.61 11.99
C GLY A 659 -30.17 -2.75 12.54
N ARG A 660 -29.37 -3.35 13.41
CA ARG A 660 -28.10 -2.79 13.90
C ARG A 660 -26.99 -3.81 13.74
N ILE A 661 -25.79 -3.34 13.43
CA ILE A 661 -24.59 -4.16 13.36
C ILE A 661 -23.51 -3.56 14.26
N GLY A 662 -22.65 -4.40 14.82
CA GLY A 662 -21.52 -3.92 15.60
C GLY A 662 -20.56 -5.04 15.96
N PHE A 663 -19.60 -4.71 16.80
CA PHE A 663 -18.65 -5.68 17.32
C PHE A 663 -18.11 -5.26 18.68
N GLU A 664 -17.62 -6.25 19.42
CA GLU A 664 -16.87 -6.09 20.65
C GLU A 664 -15.56 -6.86 20.47
N SER A 665 -14.43 -6.28 20.87
CA SER A 665 -13.15 -6.98 20.82
C SER A 665 -12.31 -6.69 22.05
N ASP A 666 -11.85 -7.77 22.67
CA ASP A 666 -11.05 -7.73 23.89
C ASP A 666 -9.94 -8.79 23.85
N VAL A 667 -8.82 -8.54 24.52
CA VAL A 667 -7.65 -9.44 24.54
C VAL A 667 -7.97 -10.77 25.24
N SER A 668 -8.86 -10.77 26.24
CA SER A 668 -9.22 -11.97 27.00
C SER A 668 -10.32 -12.81 26.34
N ARG A 669 -11.20 -12.19 25.55
CA ARG A 669 -12.39 -12.83 24.96
C ARG A 669 -12.35 -12.98 23.44
N GLY A 670 -11.41 -12.35 22.74
CA GLY A 670 -11.36 -12.30 21.28
C GLY A 670 -12.33 -11.27 20.72
N THR A 671 -12.78 -11.47 19.47
CA THR A 671 -13.72 -10.57 18.79
C THR A 671 -15.09 -11.23 18.61
N VAL A 672 -16.15 -10.49 18.92
CA VAL A 672 -17.55 -10.86 18.68
C VAL A 672 -18.17 -9.81 17.76
N PHE A 673 -18.52 -10.20 16.54
CA PHE A 673 -19.40 -9.42 15.68
C PHE A 673 -20.85 -9.76 15.97
N TRP A 674 -21.75 -8.79 15.88
CA TRP A 674 -23.17 -9.03 16.07
C TRP A 674 -24.01 -8.26 15.05
N VAL A 675 -25.14 -8.87 14.66
CA VAL A 675 -26.19 -8.27 13.83
C VAL A 675 -27.52 -8.51 14.52
N ARG A 676 -28.31 -7.45 14.68
CA ARG A 676 -29.66 -7.46 15.24
C ARG A 676 -30.64 -7.05 14.15
N VAL A 677 -31.62 -7.88 13.85
CA VAL A 677 -32.63 -7.59 12.82
C VAL A 677 -34.02 -7.71 13.45
N PRO A 678 -34.88 -6.67 13.36
CA PRO A 678 -36.24 -6.72 13.88
C PRO A 678 -37.12 -7.64 13.02
N ALA A 679 -38.06 -8.36 13.64
CA ALA A 679 -39.09 -9.08 12.92
C ALA A 679 -40.14 -8.09 12.41
N ARG A 680 -40.40 -8.13 11.09
CA ARG A 680 -41.49 -7.36 10.49
C ARG A 680 -42.79 -8.12 10.57
N LYS A 681 -43.84 -7.47 11.09
CA LYS A 681 -45.22 -7.98 11.08
C LYS A 681 -45.76 -8.04 9.64
N ALA A 682 -46.53 -9.08 9.33
CA ALA A 682 -47.20 -9.22 8.04
C ALA A 682 -48.18 -8.05 7.83
N GLY A 683 -47.97 -7.26 6.77
CA GLY A 683 -48.87 -6.17 6.36
C GLY A 683 -48.32 -4.74 6.47
N SER A 684 -47.09 -4.51 6.96
CA SER A 684 -46.50 -3.17 6.89
C SER A 684 -46.12 -2.84 5.44
N ALA A 685 -46.89 -1.98 4.78
CA ALA A 685 -46.61 -1.48 3.43
C ALA A 685 -45.16 -0.97 3.34
N SER A 686 -44.56 -1.16 2.16
CA SER A 686 -43.27 -0.60 1.76
C SER A 686 -43.24 0.90 2.13
N ALA A 687 -42.58 1.23 3.24
CA ALA A 687 -42.14 2.59 3.47
C ALA A 687 -41.14 2.87 2.35
N ARG A 688 -41.57 3.60 1.31
CA ARG A 688 -40.64 4.24 0.37
C ARG A 688 -39.63 4.96 1.23
N VAL A 689 -38.38 4.52 1.17
CA VAL A 689 -37.25 5.22 1.75
C VAL A 689 -37.26 6.59 1.09
N ARG A 690 -37.65 7.64 1.83
CA ARG A 690 -37.59 9.01 1.31
C ARG A 690 -36.11 9.32 1.09
N VAL A 691 -35.78 9.56 -0.18
CA VAL A 691 -34.48 9.96 -0.71
C VAL A 691 -34.01 11.24 -0.03
#